data_AF-A0A8T3ABC8-F1
#
_entry.id   AF-A0A8T3ABC8-F1
#
_cell.length_a   1.000
_cell.length_b   1.000
_cell.length_c   1.000
_cell.angle_alpha   90.00
_cell.angle_beta   90.00
_cell.angle_gamma   90.00
#
_symmetry.space_group_name_H-M   'P 1'
#
loop_
_entity.id
_entity.type
_entity.pdbx_description
1 polymer ?
#
loop_
_entity_poly.entity_id
_entity_poly.type
_entity_poly.pdbx_seq_one_letter_code
_entity_poly.pdbx_strand_id
1 'polypeptide(L)'
;MATDGQASNMDNNLANGSSVAASAQPPRRGVLPRIQTRITTMAASKPYKAENNICHDDSSRPVKAQTIDELHSLQKKRSAPTTPIKQEVTAQSPTAFSTISEEERQRLQLQSISASLASLTRESGPKVVKGDPKRKLETPKAHEQHHQYFTPNISTSDSALKFTHILYNLSPAELYEQAIKYEHGSFITSSGALATLSGAKTGRSPRDKRVVIDENTTDELWWGKGSPNIEMDEHTFLVNRERAVDYLNSLDKVFVNDQFLNWDSENQIKVRIVSARAYHSLFMHNMCIRPTSEELENFGTPDFTIYNAGQFPCNRYTHYMTSSTSIDINLARKEMVILGTQYAGEMKKGLFSVMHYLMPKRGILSLHSGCNMGKDGDVALFFGLSGTGKTTLSTDHNRLLIGDDEHCWSDNGVSNIEGGCYAKCIDLSHEKEPDIFNAIKFGAVLENVVFDEHTREVDYSDKSVTENTRASYPIEYIPNAKIPCVGPHPKNVILLACDAFGVLPPVSKLTMAQTMYHFITGYTALVAGTEDGIKEPQATFSACFGAAFIMLHPTKYAAMLAEKMKKYGATGWLVNTGWCGGRYGVGSRIKLPYTRNIINAIHSGVLLNTEYTKTEVFGLEIPTVVEGVPSEILNPMNAWENKKVYKETLLKLAGLFKQNFEVFSKYKIGSDNKLTEEILAAGPNI
;
A
#
# COMPACT_ATOMS: atom_id res chain seq x y z
N MET A 1 5.23 -6.06 66.65
CA MET A 1 4.25 -6.04 67.76
C MET A 1 2.94 -6.57 67.20
N ALA A 2 2.26 -7.44 67.95
CA ALA A 2 1.11 -8.23 67.47
C ALA A 2 -0.21 -7.79 68.12
N THR A 3 -1.32 -8.23 67.51
CA THR A 3 -2.69 -8.59 68.02
C THR A 3 -3.70 -8.27 66.90
N ASP A 4 -4.49 -9.17 66.30
CA ASP A 4 -5.42 -10.25 66.75
C ASP A 4 -6.88 -9.82 67.01
N GLY A 5 -7.82 -10.70 66.63
CA GLY A 5 -9.28 -10.64 66.89
C GLY A 5 -10.12 -10.41 65.61
N GLN A 6 -10.70 -11.42 64.94
CA GLN A 6 -11.76 -12.41 65.26
C GLN A 6 -13.24 -11.95 65.13
N ALA A 7 -14.00 -12.85 64.49
CA ALA A 7 -15.34 -12.76 63.91
C ALA A 7 -16.56 -12.75 64.86
N SER A 8 -17.75 -12.41 64.31
CA SER A 8 -19.05 -12.95 64.78
C SER A 8 -20.21 -12.85 63.75
N ASN A 9 -20.67 -14.01 63.29
CA ASN A 9 -22.04 -14.48 62.97
C ASN A 9 -23.27 -13.55 62.74
N MET A 10 -23.99 -13.92 61.66
CA MET A 10 -25.43 -14.26 61.52
C MET A 10 -26.55 -13.28 61.90
N ASP A 11 -27.52 -13.11 60.98
CA ASP A 11 -28.92 -13.48 61.26
C ASP A 11 -29.79 -13.71 59.98
N ASN A 12 -30.98 -14.31 60.15
CA ASN A 12 -31.85 -14.87 59.09
C ASN A 12 -33.25 -14.19 59.01
N ASN A 13 -34.14 -14.69 58.11
CA ASN A 13 -35.63 -14.51 58.04
C ASN A 13 -36.21 -13.31 57.22
N LEU A 14 -37.44 -13.36 56.66
CA LEU A 14 -38.26 -14.41 55.99
C LEU A 14 -39.56 -13.78 55.38
N ALA A 15 -40.04 -14.35 54.27
CA ALA A 15 -41.46 -14.51 53.86
C ALA A 15 -42.38 -13.34 53.36
N ASN A 16 -43.45 -13.79 52.67
CA ASN A 16 -44.68 -13.13 52.14
C ASN A 16 -44.58 -12.36 50.80
N GLY A 17 -45.49 -12.50 49.80
CA GLY A 17 -46.59 -13.46 49.60
C GLY A 17 -47.87 -12.87 48.94
N SER A 18 -48.48 -13.57 47.96
CA SER A 18 -49.84 -13.33 47.34
C SER A 18 -50.04 -12.08 46.43
N SER A 19 -50.98 -11.98 45.46
CA SER A 19 -51.75 -12.98 44.66
C SER A 19 -52.58 -12.33 43.50
N VAL A 20 -52.65 -12.99 42.34
CA VAL A 20 -53.82 -13.26 41.42
C VAL A 20 -54.86 -12.15 41.07
N ALA A 21 -55.12 -11.94 39.75
CA ALA A 21 -56.45 -11.87 39.09
C ALA A 21 -56.36 -11.74 37.54
N ALA A 22 -57.39 -12.11 36.77
CA ALA A 22 -57.34 -12.21 35.29
C ALA A 22 -58.66 -11.96 34.53
N SER A 23 -58.57 -11.49 33.27
CA SER A 23 -59.59 -11.47 32.19
C SER A 23 -58.94 -10.96 30.86
N ALA A 24 -59.61 -10.84 29.70
CA ALA A 24 -60.14 -11.93 28.86
C ALA A 24 -60.00 -11.63 27.33
N GLN A 25 -60.57 -12.51 26.49
CA GLN A 25 -60.51 -12.67 25.00
C GLN A 25 -61.58 -11.88 24.17
N PRO A 26 -61.71 -11.98 22.79
CA PRO A 26 -61.01 -12.76 21.74
C PRO A 26 -60.56 -11.88 20.50
N PRO A 27 -60.57 -12.31 19.19
CA PRO A 27 -59.37 -12.82 18.50
C PRO A 27 -59.03 -12.15 17.14
N ARG A 28 -57.82 -12.37 16.59
CA ARG A 28 -57.57 -12.35 15.12
C ARG A 28 -56.29 -13.11 14.71
N ARG A 29 -56.20 -13.44 13.42
CA ARG A 29 -55.38 -14.52 12.82
C ARG A 29 -53.87 -14.22 12.73
N GLY A 30 -53.07 -15.21 13.12
CA GLY A 30 -51.93 -15.76 12.35
C GLY A 30 -50.70 -14.90 12.09
N VAL A 31 -49.55 -15.34 12.63
CA VAL A 31 -48.23 -15.52 11.97
C VAL A 31 -47.25 -16.07 13.03
N LEU A 32 -46.31 -16.93 12.63
CA LEU A 32 -45.34 -17.58 13.53
C LEU A 32 -44.35 -16.56 14.15
N PRO A 33 -43.95 -16.73 15.43
CA PRO A 33 -43.24 -15.71 16.18
C PRO A 33 -41.75 -15.61 15.82
N ARG A 34 -41.26 -14.38 15.59
CA ARG A 34 -39.84 -14.04 15.72
C ARG A 34 -39.46 -14.07 17.21
N ILE A 35 -38.44 -14.85 17.56
CA ILE A 35 -37.88 -14.84 18.92
C ILE A 35 -37.05 -13.56 19.11
N GLN A 36 -37.49 -12.69 20.02
CA GLN A 36 -36.68 -11.59 20.54
C GLN A 36 -35.87 -12.07 21.74
N THR A 37 -34.54 -12.02 21.66
CA THR A 37 -33.68 -12.08 22.85
C THR A 37 -33.64 -10.71 23.54
N ARG A 38 -34.01 -10.68 24.83
CA ARG A 38 -33.88 -9.49 25.68
C ARG A 38 -32.41 -9.09 25.82
N ILE A 39 -32.10 -7.83 25.54
CA ILE A 39 -30.89 -7.17 26.06
C ILE A 39 -31.25 -6.55 27.41
N THR A 40 -30.58 -6.98 28.48
CA THR A 40 -30.71 -6.35 29.79
C THR A 40 -29.86 -5.07 29.82
N THR A 41 -30.50 -3.91 29.92
CA THR A 41 -29.83 -2.61 29.94
C THR A 41 -29.30 -2.25 31.33
N MET A 42 -28.03 -1.83 31.43
CA MET A 42 -27.58 -0.81 32.39
C MET A 42 -26.42 0.02 31.82
N ALA A 43 -26.34 1.28 32.27
CA ALA A 43 -25.37 2.33 31.92
C ALA A 43 -25.40 2.87 30.47
N ALA A 44 -25.65 4.17 30.33
CA ALA A 44 -25.83 4.85 29.05
C ALA A 44 -24.50 5.34 28.44
N SER A 45 -24.22 4.95 27.20
CA SER A 45 -23.16 5.55 26.37
C SER A 45 -23.75 6.51 25.34
N LYS A 46 -23.16 7.70 25.21
CA LYS A 46 -23.49 8.70 24.17
C LYS A 46 -23.34 8.10 22.75
N PRO A 47 -24.08 8.61 21.74
CA PRO A 47 -23.90 8.15 20.37
C PRO A 47 -22.46 8.43 19.89
N TYR A 48 -21.77 7.39 19.44
CA TYR A 48 -20.46 7.51 18.80
C TYR A 48 -20.59 8.38 17.54
N LYS A 49 -19.97 9.57 17.56
CA LYS A 49 -19.57 10.23 16.31
C LYS A 49 -18.42 9.43 15.71
N ALA A 50 -18.46 9.20 14.39
CA ALA A 50 -17.34 8.61 13.68
C ALA A 50 -16.17 9.62 13.64
N GLU A 51 -15.14 9.39 14.44
CA GLU A 51 -13.87 10.13 14.36
C GLU A 51 -12.95 9.46 13.33
N ASN A 52 -12.95 9.97 12.10
CA ASN A 52 -12.04 9.56 11.03
C ASN A 52 -10.62 10.15 11.26
N ASN A 53 -9.88 9.64 12.24
CA ASN A 53 -8.49 10.06 12.52
C ASN A 53 -7.47 8.91 12.32
N ILE A 54 -7.66 8.09 11.29
CA ILE A 54 -6.63 7.16 10.78
C ILE A 54 -6.26 7.62 9.37
N CYS A 55 -4.96 7.82 9.14
CA CYS A 55 -4.45 8.32 7.86
C CYS A 55 -4.83 7.39 6.70
N HIS A 56 -5.56 7.92 5.73
CA HIS A 56 -5.94 7.24 4.48
C HIS A 56 -4.76 7.27 3.49
N ASP A 57 -3.69 6.56 3.82
CA ASP A 57 -2.53 6.43 2.93
C ASP A 57 -2.74 5.20 2.01
N ASP A 58 -2.81 5.44 0.70
CA ASP A 58 -3.15 4.51 -0.39
C ASP A 58 -4.42 3.63 -0.21
N SER A 59 -5.38 3.99 0.64
CA SER A 59 -6.67 3.26 0.69
C SER A 59 -7.58 3.70 -0.45
N SER A 60 -7.33 3.19 -1.66
CA SER A 60 -8.24 3.41 -2.79
C SER A 60 -9.64 2.86 -2.48
N ARG A 61 -10.65 3.49 -3.06
CA ARG A 61 -12.02 2.95 -2.99
C ARG A 61 -12.08 1.62 -3.76
N PRO A 62 -12.86 0.63 -3.28
CA PRO A 62 -13.11 -0.58 -4.05
C PRO A 62 -13.65 -0.23 -5.44
N VAL A 63 -13.13 -0.88 -6.47
CA VAL A 63 -13.57 -0.64 -7.86
C VAL A 63 -15.05 -0.97 -7.98
N LYS A 64 -15.82 -0.17 -8.73
CA LYS A 64 -17.26 -0.37 -8.95
C LYS A 64 -17.61 -1.56 -9.87
N ALA A 65 -16.68 -2.47 -10.12
CA ALA A 65 -16.90 -3.72 -10.82
C ALA A 65 -17.50 -4.76 -9.85
N GLN A 66 -18.59 -5.41 -10.24
CA GLN A 66 -19.23 -6.47 -9.46
C GLN A 66 -18.59 -7.84 -9.72
N THR A 67 -17.89 -7.99 -10.85
CA THR A 67 -17.24 -9.22 -11.27
C THR A 67 -15.77 -8.99 -11.67
N ILE A 68 -14.99 -10.06 -11.66
CA ILE A 68 -13.60 -10.05 -12.15
C ILE A 68 -13.56 -9.76 -13.66
N ASP A 69 -14.53 -10.26 -14.43
CA ASP A 69 -14.64 -10.00 -15.87
C ASP A 69 -14.95 -8.53 -16.19
N GLU A 70 -15.84 -7.88 -15.42
CA GLU A 70 -16.06 -6.44 -15.50
C GLU A 70 -14.76 -5.67 -15.22
N LEU A 71 -14.01 -6.07 -14.19
CA LEU A 71 -12.74 -5.43 -13.84
C LEU A 71 -11.69 -5.58 -14.97
N HIS A 72 -11.56 -6.75 -15.58
CA HIS A 72 -10.71 -6.95 -16.77
C HIS A 72 -11.22 -6.22 -18.02
N SER A 73 -12.52 -5.95 -18.12
CA SER A 73 -13.07 -5.13 -19.21
C SER A 73 -12.65 -3.65 -19.09
N LEU A 74 -12.48 -3.13 -17.87
CA LEU A 74 -12.00 -1.77 -17.63
C LEU A 74 -10.51 -1.59 -17.97
N GLN A 75 -9.70 -2.65 -17.79
CA GLN A 75 -8.27 -2.63 -18.09
C GLN A 75 -7.95 -2.43 -19.59
N LYS A 76 -8.89 -2.76 -20.47
CA LYS A 76 -8.72 -2.74 -21.93
C LYS A 76 -9.62 -1.69 -22.57
N LYS A 77 -9.04 -0.65 -23.16
CA LYS A 77 -9.79 0.22 -24.07
C LYS A 77 -10.01 -0.49 -25.40
N ARG A 78 -11.27 -0.54 -25.83
CA ARG A 78 -11.60 -0.90 -27.22
C ARG A 78 -11.06 0.19 -28.13
N SER A 79 -10.17 -0.16 -29.04
CA SER A 79 -9.63 0.76 -30.03
C SER A 79 -10.75 1.36 -30.89
N ALA A 80 -10.57 2.61 -31.32
CA ALA A 80 -11.39 3.15 -32.39
C ALA A 80 -11.20 2.28 -33.66
N PRO A 81 -12.26 1.97 -34.43
CA PRO A 81 -12.14 1.12 -35.61
C PRO A 81 -11.23 1.79 -36.65
N THR A 82 -10.04 1.20 -36.86
CA THR A 82 -9.00 1.74 -37.75
C THR A 82 -9.24 1.47 -39.23
N THR A 83 -10.34 0.79 -39.59
CA THR A 83 -10.73 0.56 -40.99
C THR A 83 -11.15 1.88 -41.65
N PRO A 84 -10.41 2.38 -42.68
CA PRO A 84 -10.81 3.58 -43.37
C PRO A 84 -12.09 3.32 -44.18
N ILE A 85 -13.17 4.04 -43.87
CA ILE A 85 -14.36 4.06 -44.74
C ILE A 85 -13.99 4.86 -46.00
N LYS A 86 -13.53 4.15 -47.04
CA LYS A 86 -13.38 4.74 -48.38
C LYS A 86 -14.77 5.03 -48.96
N GLN A 87 -15.18 6.30 -48.92
CA GLN A 87 -16.18 6.85 -49.81
C GLN A 87 -15.65 8.13 -50.45
N GLU A 88 -14.95 7.97 -51.57
CA GLU A 88 -14.84 9.01 -52.59
C GLU A 88 -16.09 8.94 -53.47
N VAL A 89 -17.03 9.89 -53.33
CA VAL A 89 -17.86 10.35 -54.46
C VAL A 89 -18.12 11.85 -54.30
N THR A 90 -17.88 12.60 -55.37
CA THR A 90 -18.12 14.05 -55.48
C THR A 90 -19.61 14.42 -55.46
N ALA A 91 -19.91 15.65 -55.08
CA ALA A 91 -21.27 16.14 -54.84
C ALA A 91 -22.20 16.12 -56.08
N GLN A 92 -23.41 15.57 -55.89
CA GLN A 92 -24.69 16.18 -56.30
C GLN A 92 -25.86 15.54 -55.51
N SER A 93 -26.98 16.25 -55.42
CA SER A 93 -28.05 16.14 -54.40
C SER A 93 -29.16 15.09 -54.74
N PRO A 94 -30.28 14.97 -53.98
CA PRO A 94 -30.35 14.15 -52.76
C PRO A 94 -31.55 13.17 -52.73
N THR A 95 -31.44 11.96 -52.14
CA THR A 95 -32.59 11.23 -51.55
C THR A 95 -32.20 9.93 -50.82
N ALA A 96 -33.08 9.50 -49.90
CA ALA A 96 -33.23 8.14 -49.35
C ALA A 96 -32.02 7.48 -48.63
N PHE A 97 -31.96 7.65 -47.31
CA PHE A 97 -31.31 6.67 -46.43
C PHE A 97 -32.14 5.37 -46.42
N SER A 98 -31.58 4.26 -46.90
CA SER A 98 -32.10 2.93 -46.57
C SER A 98 -31.41 2.41 -45.31
N THR A 99 -32.19 2.17 -44.26
CA THR A 99 -31.73 1.49 -43.05
C THR A 99 -31.74 -0.01 -43.29
N ILE A 100 -30.55 -0.60 -43.47
CA ILE A 100 -30.36 -2.07 -43.45
C ILE A 100 -30.84 -2.59 -42.09
N SER A 101 -31.68 -3.63 -42.08
CA SER A 101 -32.24 -4.17 -40.83
C SER A 101 -31.19 -4.97 -40.04
N GLU A 102 -31.41 -5.10 -38.74
CA GLU A 102 -30.49 -5.82 -37.85
C GLU A 102 -30.41 -7.32 -38.19
N GLU A 103 -31.50 -7.91 -38.68
CA GLU A 103 -31.56 -9.28 -39.22
C GLU A 103 -30.69 -9.46 -40.48
N GLU A 104 -30.71 -8.48 -41.39
CA GLU A 104 -29.92 -8.51 -42.62
C GLU A 104 -28.42 -8.38 -42.31
N ARG A 105 -28.08 -7.61 -41.26
CA ARG A 105 -26.73 -7.53 -40.69
C ARG A 105 -26.25 -8.86 -40.10
N GLN A 106 -27.09 -9.54 -39.29
CA GLN A 106 -26.79 -10.88 -38.76
C GLN A 106 -26.64 -11.92 -39.88
N ARG A 107 -27.46 -11.85 -40.93
CA ARG A 107 -27.41 -12.77 -42.08
C ARG A 107 -26.09 -12.66 -42.84
N LEU A 108 -25.60 -11.44 -43.08
CA LEU A 108 -24.28 -11.20 -43.69
C LEU A 108 -23.13 -11.69 -42.79
N GLN A 109 -23.25 -11.52 -41.47
CA GLN A 109 -22.25 -11.98 -40.50
C GLN A 109 -22.18 -13.52 -40.45
N LEU A 110 -23.33 -14.21 -40.49
CA LEU A 110 -23.41 -15.67 -40.60
C LEU A 110 -22.86 -16.20 -41.93
N GLN A 111 -23.08 -15.50 -43.05
CA GLN A 111 -22.47 -15.87 -44.34
C GLN A 111 -20.95 -15.74 -44.33
N SER A 112 -20.39 -14.70 -43.67
CA SER A 112 -18.94 -14.55 -43.48
C SER A 112 -18.31 -15.68 -42.65
N ILE A 113 -18.98 -16.08 -41.56
CA ILE A 113 -18.54 -17.21 -40.72
C ILE A 113 -18.62 -18.53 -41.51
N SER A 114 -19.69 -18.74 -42.28
CA SER A 114 -19.87 -19.96 -43.09
C SER A 114 -18.82 -20.07 -44.22
N ALA A 115 -18.49 -18.94 -44.87
CA ALA A 115 -17.40 -18.89 -45.86
C ALA A 115 -16.01 -19.16 -45.23
N SER A 116 -15.80 -18.73 -43.98
CA SER A 116 -14.56 -18.96 -43.24
C SER A 116 -14.42 -20.41 -42.74
N LEU A 117 -15.53 -21.09 -42.45
CA LEU A 117 -15.54 -22.52 -42.10
C LEU A 117 -15.36 -23.42 -43.33
N ALA A 118 -15.88 -23.01 -44.50
CA ALA A 118 -15.74 -23.76 -45.75
C ALA A 118 -14.30 -23.82 -46.30
N SER A 119 -13.40 -22.93 -45.88
CA SER A 119 -11.99 -22.93 -46.30
C SER A 119 -11.08 -23.85 -45.47
N LEU A 120 -11.57 -24.36 -44.33
CA LEU A 120 -10.79 -25.18 -43.39
C LEU A 120 -10.89 -26.70 -43.61
N THR A 121 -11.67 -27.16 -44.59
CA THR A 121 -11.78 -28.59 -44.94
C THR A 121 -11.11 -28.90 -46.27
N ARG A 122 -9.79 -29.14 -46.24
CA ARG A 122 -9.11 -29.97 -47.26
C ARG A 122 -8.38 -31.15 -46.61
N GLU A 123 -8.82 -32.31 -47.06
CA GLU A 123 -8.51 -33.66 -46.62
C GLU A 123 -7.02 -34.02 -46.59
N SER A 124 -6.55 -34.61 -45.48
CA SER A 124 -5.86 -35.93 -45.50
C SER A 124 -5.51 -36.40 -44.08
N GLY A 125 -6.17 -37.47 -43.63
CA GLY A 125 -5.89 -38.17 -42.36
C GLY A 125 -6.31 -39.64 -42.46
N PRO A 126 -5.65 -40.57 -41.75
CA PRO A 126 -5.74 -42.00 -42.06
C PRO A 126 -7.09 -42.64 -41.71
N LYS A 127 -7.53 -43.58 -42.55
CA LYS A 127 -8.79 -44.33 -42.39
C LYS A 127 -8.69 -45.36 -41.27
N VAL A 128 -9.51 -45.23 -40.23
CA VAL A 128 -9.75 -46.28 -39.24
C VAL A 128 -11.03 -47.05 -39.62
N VAL A 129 -10.91 -48.36 -39.80
CA VAL A 129 -12.04 -49.24 -40.14
C VAL A 129 -12.74 -49.70 -38.86
N LYS A 130 -14.05 -49.49 -38.76
CA LYS A 130 -14.89 -50.13 -37.72
C LYS A 130 -15.24 -51.56 -38.14
N GLY A 131 -15.09 -52.51 -37.22
CA GLY A 131 -15.58 -53.87 -37.35
C GLY A 131 -16.03 -54.41 -35.99
N ASP A 132 -17.24 -54.94 -35.93
CA ASP A 132 -17.91 -55.59 -34.80
C ASP A 132 -19.12 -56.36 -35.40
N PRO A 133 -19.75 -57.40 -34.76
CA PRO A 133 -19.45 -57.97 -33.45
C PRO A 133 -19.55 -59.52 -33.36
N LYS A 134 -19.51 -60.03 -32.10
CA LYS A 134 -19.96 -61.36 -31.57
C LYS A 134 -18.99 -62.56 -31.57
N ARG A 135 -18.74 -63.08 -30.36
CA ARG A 135 -19.18 -64.44 -29.97
C ARG A 135 -19.36 -64.59 -28.45
N LYS A 136 -20.38 -65.36 -28.02
CA LYS A 136 -20.56 -65.85 -26.64
C LYS A 136 -19.71 -67.10 -26.39
N LEU A 137 -19.36 -67.35 -25.13
CA LEU A 137 -19.30 -68.70 -24.50
C LEU A 137 -19.38 -68.54 -22.96
N GLU A 138 -19.81 -69.58 -22.25
CA GLU A 138 -20.29 -69.51 -20.86
C GLU A 138 -19.49 -70.41 -19.89
N THR A 139 -19.40 -69.96 -18.62
CA THR A 139 -19.32 -70.76 -17.36
C THR A 139 -18.11 -71.70 -17.09
N PRO A 140 -17.83 -72.12 -15.83
CA PRO A 140 -18.67 -72.06 -14.61
C PRO A 140 -18.09 -71.37 -13.36
N LYS A 141 -18.90 -71.37 -12.30
CA LYS A 141 -18.69 -70.72 -10.99
C LYS A 141 -17.70 -71.47 -10.10
N ALA A 142 -17.04 -70.74 -9.21
CA ALA A 142 -16.62 -71.22 -7.89
C ALA A 142 -17.21 -70.30 -6.80
N HIS A 143 -17.73 -70.87 -5.72
CA HIS A 143 -18.16 -70.15 -4.52
C HIS A 143 -17.18 -70.50 -3.40
N GLU A 144 -16.40 -69.52 -2.95
CA GLU A 144 -15.67 -69.62 -1.68
C GLU A 144 -16.11 -68.48 -0.75
N GLN A 145 -16.61 -68.86 0.42
CA GLN A 145 -16.94 -67.92 1.49
C GLN A 145 -15.68 -67.66 2.31
N HIS A 146 -14.95 -66.59 1.97
CA HIS A 146 -13.91 -66.06 2.84
C HIS A 146 -14.42 -64.88 3.65
N HIS A 147 -14.38 -65.02 4.98
CA HIS A 147 -14.63 -63.93 5.92
C HIS A 147 -13.58 -62.83 5.71
N GLN A 148 -13.94 -61.78 4.98
CA GLN A 148 -13.10 -60.58 4.89
C GLN A 148 -13.25 -59.75 6.16
N TYR A 149 -12.16 -59.67 6.92
CA TYR A 149 -11.96 -58.59 7.88
C TYR A 149 -12.14 -57.26 7.17
N PHE A 150 -13.04 -56.41 7.68
CA PHE A 150 -13.21 -55.05 7.18
C PHE A 150 -12.03 -54.18 7.62
N THR A 151 -10.87 -54.43 7.00
CA THR A 151 -9.81 -53.44 6.93
C THR A 151 -10.39 -52.29 6.11
N PRO A 152 -10.47 -51.06 6.63
CA PRO A 152 -10.88 -49.94 5.80
C PRO A 152 -9.80 -49.76 4.73
N ASN A 153 -10.08 -50.25 3.51
CA ASN A 153 -9.41 -49.75 2.33
C ASN A 153 -9.78 -48.28 2.23
N ILE A 154 -8.94 -47.43 2.82
CA ILE A 154 -8.85 -46.03 2.45
C ILE A 154 -8.45 -46.08 0.98
N SER A 155 -9.44 -45.96 0.11
CA SER A 155 -9.24 -45.69 -1.30
C SER A 155 -8.63 -44.30 -1.40
N THR A 156 -7.32 -44.20 -1.17
CA THR A 156 -6.50 -43.07 -1.61
C THR A 156 -6.54 -43.07 -3.12
N SER A 157 -7.60 -42.49 -3.68
CA SER A 157 -7.63 -42.13 -5.09
C SER A 157 -6.49 -41.16 -5.36
N ASP A 158 -5.90 -41.18 -6.56
CA ASP A 158 -4.77 -40.29 -6.90
C ASP A 158 -5.11 -38.80 -6.74
N SER A 159 -6.40 -38.44 -6.72
CA SER A 159 -6.89 -37.11 -6.35
C SER A 159 -6.62 -36.68 -4.90
N ALA A 160 -6.24 -37.60 -4.01
CA ALA A 160 -5.73 -37.30 -2.66
C ALA A 160 -4.22 -37.01 -2.64
N LEU A 161 -3.51 -37.22 -3.76
CA LEU A 161 -2.08 -36.98 -3.95
C LEU A 161 -1.82 -35.82 -4.93
N LYS A 162 -2.66 -34.78 -4.89
CA LYS A 162 -2.40 -33.56 -5.66
C LYS A 162 -1.14 -32.88 -5.11
N PHE A 163 -0.03 -33.00 -5.84
CA PHE A 163 1.23 -32.34 -5.51
C PHE A 163 1.25 -30.91 -6.06
N THR A 164 1.50 -29.91 -5.20
CA THR A 164 1.74 -28.53 -5.61
C THR A 164 3.19 -28.36 -6.05
N HIS A 165 3.41 -27.97 -7.30
CA HIS A 165 4.76 -27.68 -7.80
C HIS A 165 5.31 -26.38 -7.20
N ILE A 166 6.43 -26.45 -6.49
CA ILE A 166 7.09 -25.27 -5.93
C ILE A 166 8.11 -24.73 -6.95
N LEU A 167 7.89 -23.51 -7.42
CA LEU A 167 8.73 -22.84 -8.41
C LEU A 167 9.62 -21.81 -7.73
N TYR A 168 10.88 -22.21 -7.47
CA TYR A 168 11.87 -21.40 -6.75
C TYR A 168 12.61 -20.42 -7.66
N ASN A 169 12.74 -19.17 -7.21
CA ASN A 169 13.65 -18.14 -7.73
C ASN A 169 13.65 -17.99 -9.26
N LEU A 170 12.46 -18.12 -9.87
CA LEU A 170 12.29 -18.01 -11.32
C LEU A 170 12.79 -16.67 -11.85
N SER A 171 13.39 -16.70 -13.04
CA SER A 171 13.79 -15.49 -13.75
C SER A 171 12.56 -14.66 -14.19
N PRO A 172 12.72 -13.35 -14.48
CA PRO A 172 11.65 -12.54 -15.03
C PRO A 172 11.02 -13.11 -16.30
N ALA A 173 11.80 -13.76 -17.17
CA ALA A 173 11.28 -14.39 -18.39
C ALA A 173 10.32 -15.55 -18.07
N GLU A 174 10.72 -16.46 -17.19
CA GLU A 174 9.86 -17.55 -16.73
C GLU A 174 8.61 -17.00 -16.01
N LEU A 175 8.75 -15.97 -15.18
CA LEU A 175 7.60 -15.34 -14.50
C LEU A 175 6.61 -14.70 -15.48
N TYR A 176 7.08 -14.12 -16.58
CA TYR A 176 6.23 -13.67 -17.68
C TYR A 176 5.49 -14.84 -18.34
N GLU A 177 6.19 -15.93 -18.68
CA GLU A 177 5.56 -17.13 -19.26
C GLU A 177 4.48 -17.70 -18.34
N GLN A 178 4.76 -17.77 -17.03
CA GLN A 178 3.83 -18.28 -16.03
C GLN A 178 2.61 -17.35 -15.87
N ALA A 179 2.81 -16.03 -15.85
CA ALA A 179 1.72 -15.06 -15.78
C ALA A 179 0.84 -15.08 -17.04
N ILE A 180 1.43 -14.95 -18.24
CA ILE A 180 0.67 -14.88 -19.50
C ILE A 180 -0.07 -16.18 -19.82
N LYS A 181 0.49 -17.34 -19.46
CA LYS A 181 -0.12 -18.64 -19.78
C LYS A 181 -1.17 -19.10 -18.75
N TYR A 182 -1.07 -18.65 -17.49
CA TYR A 182 -1.90 -19.20 -16.40
C TYR A 182 -2.64 -18.15 -15.55
N GLU A 183 -2.31 -16.87 -15.64
CA GLU A 183 -3.03 -15.79 -14.96
C GLU A 183 -3.86 -14.99 -15.96
N HIS A 184 -5.13 -15.39 -16.10
CA HIS A 184 -6.10 -14.65 -16.91
C HIS A 184 -6.13 -13.16 -16.52
N GLY A 185 -6.05 -12.30 -17.54
CA GLY A 185 -5.98 -10.85 -17.35
C GLY A 185 -4.57 -10.28 -17.08
N SER A 186 -3.52 -11.09 -17.24
CA SER A 186 -2.15 -10.60 -17.39
C SER A 186 -1.80 -10.40 -18.87
N PHE A 187 -1.13 -9.30 -19.19
CA PHE A 187 -0.82 -8.89 -20.56
C PHE A 187 0.58 -8.29 -20.67
N ILE A 188 1.15 -8.28 -21.87
CA ILE A 188 2.36 -7.53 -22.19
C ILE A 188 1.93 -6.21 -22.84
N THR A 189 2.46 -5.08 -22.36
CA THR A 189 2.23 -3.75 -22.95
C THR A 189 3.16 -3.47 -24.13
N SER A 190 2.95 -2.38 -24.86
CA SER A 190 3.80 -1.98 -25.99
C SER A 190 5.27 -1.74 -25.59
N SER A 191 5.54 -1.41 -24.32
CA SER A 191 6.91 -1.28 -23.79
C SER A 191 7.53 -2.60 -23.30
N GLY A 192 6.76 -3.69 -23.32
CA GLY A 192 7.18 -5.00 -22.82
C GLY A 192 6.95 -5.24 -21.32
N ALA A 193 6.37 -4.29 -20.58
CA ALA A 193 6.04 -4.47 -19.16
C ALA A 193 4.84 -5.44 -18.98
N LEU A 194 4.81 -6.17 -17.85
CA LEU A 194 3.70 -7.07 -17.49
C LEU A 194 2.57 -6.27 -16.83
N ALA A 195 1.48 -6.02 -17.55
CA ALA A 195 0.28 -5.38 -17.01
C ALA A 195 -0.70 -6.39 -16.40
N THR A 196 -1.19 -6.13 -15.19
CA THR A 196 -2.18 -6.98 -14.51
C THR A 196 -3.02 -6.18 -13.50
N LEU A 197 -4.00 -6.83 -12.89
CA LEU A 197 -4.93 -6.24 -11.91
C LEU A 197 -4.76 -6.89 -10.53
N SER A 198 -4.90 -6.07 -9.48
CA SER A 198 -4.88 -6.51 -8.07
C SER A 198 -6.27 -6.86 -7.51
N GLY A 199 -7.28 -6.99 -8.37
CA GLY A 199 -8.65 -7.33 -7.99
C GLY A 199 -9.37 -6.18 -7.29
N ALA A 200 -10.28 -6.50 -6.36
CA ALA A 200 -11.16 -5.52 -5.70
C ALA A 200 -10.42 -4.49 -4.81
N LYS A 201 -9.17 -4.78 -4.42
CA LYS A 201 -8.30 -3.88 -3.63
C LYS A 201 -7.21 -3.36 -4.57
N THR A 202 -7.24 -2.06 -4.90
CA THR A 202 -6.26 -1.38 -5.77
C THR A 202 -5.33 -0.46 -4.97
N GLY A 203 -5.10 -0.84 -3.72
CA GLY A 203 -4.52 -0.02 -2.67
C GLY A 203 -4.50 -0.79 -1.35
N ARG A 204 -3.94 -0.18 -0.31
CA ARG A 204 -3.76 -0.81 1.01
C ARG A 204 -5.08 -0.95 1.78
N SER A 205 -5.09 -1.89 2.71
CA SER A 205 -6.18 -2.13 3.66
C SER A 205 -5.75 -1.89 5.12
N PRO A 206 -5.41 -0.66 5.56
CA PRO A 206 -4.88 -0.43 6.92
C PRO A 206 -5.78 -0.90 8.06
N ARG A 207 -7.10 -0.91 7.86
CA ARG A 207 -8.09 -1.41 8.85
C ARG A 207 -8.11 -2.93 8.98
N ASP A 208 -7.52 -3.64 8.02
CA ASP A 208 -7.40 -5.10 7.97
C ASP A 208 -5.97 -5.59 8.31
N LYS A 209 -5.01 -4.68 8.63
CA LYS A 209 -3.71 -5.03 9.21
C LYS A 209 -3.90 -5.55 10.64
N ARG A 210 -3.21 -6.62 11.02
CA ARG A 210 -3.15 -7.16 12.39
C ARG A 210 -1.71 -7.46 12.79
N VAL A 211 -1.42 -7.30 14.08
CA VAL A 211 -0.12 -7.64 14.66
C VAL A 211 -0.36 -8.49 15.91
N VAL A 212 0.33 -9.61 16.03
CA VAL A 212 0.18 -10.49 17.20
C VAL A 212 0.69 -9.79 18.46
N ILE A 213 -0.17 -9.77 19.49
CA ILE A 213 0.19 -9.30 20.82
C ILE A 213 0.69 -10.50 21.66
N ASP A 214 1.92 -10.39 22.13
CA ASP A 214 2.63 -11.40 22.93
C ASP A 214 3.50 -10.73 24.01
N GLU A 215 4.19 -11.52 24.82
CA GLU A 215 5.03 -11.06 25.93
C GLU A 215 6.12 -10.06 25.52
N ASN A 216 6.61 -10.12 24.27
CA ASN A 216 7.62 -9.23 23.73
C ASN A 216 7.00 -7.98 23.09
N THR A 217 5.84 -8.12 22.43
CA THR A 217 5.22 -7.02 21.66
C THR A 217 4.30 -6.13 22.47
N THR A 218 3.80 -6.59 23.63
CA THR A 218 2.87 -5.84 24.49
C THR A 218 3.44 -4.48 24.93
N ASP A 219 4.66 -4.47 25.49
CA ASP A 219 5.30 -3.25 26.01
C ASP A 219 6.19 -2.53 24.97
N GLU A 220 6.64 -3.23 23.92
CA GLU A 220 7.51 -2.64 22.89
C GLU A 220 6.74 -1.86 21.80
N LEU A 221 5.60 -2.39 21.36
CA LEU A 221 4.87 -1.81 20.23
C LEU A 221 3.95 -0.67 20.66
N TRP A 222 3.69 0.23 19.71
CA TRP A 222 2.68 1.26 19.90
C TRP A 222 1.29 0.67 19.64
N TRP A 223 0.44 0.66 20.67
CA TRP A 223 -0.96 0.23 20.60
C TRP A 223 -1.94 1.38 20.88
N GLY A 224 -3.21 1.20 20.53
CA GLY A 224 -4.30 2.12 20.90
C GLY A 224 -4.52 3.30 19.93
N LYS A 225 -5.15 4.38 20.43
CA LYS A 225 -5.64 5.48 19.58
C LYS A 225 -4.49 6.17 18.83
N GLY A 226 -4.60 6.20 17.50
CA GLY A 226 -3.61 6.78 16.59
C GLY A 226 -2.59 5.78 16.03
N SER A 227 -2.45 4.60 16.66
CA SER A 227 -1.54 3.55 16.17
C SER A 227 -2.06 2.87 14.89
N PRO A 228 -1.18 2.47 13.95
CA PRO A 228 -1.53 1.57 12.85
C PRO A 228 -1.63 0.10 13.28
N ASN A 229 -1.18 -0.25 14.49
CA ASN A 229 -1.08 -1.63 14.93
C ASN A 229 -2.36 -2.01 15.68
N ILE A 230 -3.11 -2.91 15.05
CA ILE A 230 -4.33 -3.50 15.61
C ILE A 230 -3.94 -4.89 16.13
N GLU A 231 -4.16 -5.12 17.42
CA GLU A 231 -3.82 -6.37 18.11
C GLU A 231 -4.58 -7.59 17.55
N MET A 232 -4.01 -8.77 17.77
CA MET A 232 -4.60 -10.07 17.50
C MET A 232 -3.93 -11.15 18.36
N ASP A 233 -4.65 -12.20 18.75
CA ASP A 233 -4.07 -13.34 19.47
C ASP A 233 -3.31 -14.33 18.54
N GLU A 234 -2.36 -15.10 19.08
CA GLU A 234 -1.60 -16.08 18.27
C GLU A 234 -2.49 -17.18 17.68
N HIS A 235 -3.56 -17.59 18.38
CA HIS A 235 -4.44 -18.65 17.90
C HIS A 235 -5.14 -18.25 16.59
N THR A 236 -5.62 -17.01 16.53
CA THR A 236 -6.24 -16.39 15.35
C THR A 236 -5.24 -16.26 14.21
N PHE A 237 -3.99 -15.86 14.51
CA PHE A 237 -2.90 -15.86 13.55
C PHE A 237 -2.68 -17.26 12.95
N LEU A 238 -2.63 -18.29 13.80
CA LEU A 238 -2.43 -19.67 13.36
C LEU A 238 -3.59 -20.17 12.48
N VAL A 239 -4.84 -19.84 12.82
CA VAL A 239 -6.01 -20.16 11.96
C VAL A 239 -5.90 -19.50 10.58
N ASN A 240 -5.53 -18.22 10.50
CA ASN A 240 -5.35 -17.55 9.21
C ASN A 240 -4.13 -18.08 8.45
N ARG A 241 -3.04 -18.42 9.15
CA ARG A 241 -1.84 -19.05 8.58
C ARG A 241 -2.15 -20.42 7.99
N GLU A 242 -2.86 -21.29 8.70
CA GLU A 242 -3.31 -22.59 8.20
C GLU A 242 -4.17 -22.42 6.96
N ARG A 243 -5.17 -21.52 6.99
CA ARG A 243 -6.00 -21.21 5.81
C ARG A 243 -5.20 -20.74 4.59
N ALA A 244 -4.14 -19.95 4.81
CA ALA A 244 -3.27 -19.50 3.73
C ALA A 244 -2.40 -20.64 3.17
N VAL A 245 -1.83 -21.48 4.05
CA VAL A 245 -1.03 -22.65 3.67
C VAL A 245 -1.88 -23.71 2.96
N ASP A 246 -3.07 -24.02 3.45
CA ASP A 246 -4.03 -24.93 2.83
C ASP A 246 -4.45 -24.45 1.43
N TYR A 247 -4.71 -23.15 1.28
CA TYR A 247 -5.00 -22.57 -0.03
C TYR A 247 -3.81 -22.72 -0.98
N LEU A 248 -2.60 -22.35 -0.54
CA LEU A 248 -1.39 -22.47 -1.36
C LEU A 248 -1.11 -23.93 -1.77
N ASN A 249 -1.30 -24.88 -0.86
CA ASN A 249 -1.19 -26.33 -1.11
C ASN A 249 -2.37 -26.91 -1.93
N SER A 250 -3.45 -26.15 -2.15
CA SER A 250 -4.54 -26.56 -3.05
C SER A 250 -4.28 -26.20 -4.51
N LEU A 251 -3.29 -25.33 -4.78
CA LEU A 251 -2.92 -24.89 -6.13
C LEU A 251 -2.08 -25.95 -6.85
N ASP A 252 -2.08 -25.91 -8.18
CA ASP A 252 -1.21 -26.76 -9.00
C ASP A 252 0.27 -26.39 -8.82
N LYS A 253 0.54 -25.13 -8.47
CA LYS A 253 1.87 -24.57 -8.24
C LYS A 253 1.84 -23.36 -7.33
N VAL A 254 2.98 -23.07 -6.71
CA VAL A 254 3.26 -21.83 -5.96
C VAL A 254 4.63 -21.30 -6.34
N PHE A 255 4.82 -20.00 -6.19
CA PHE A 255 6.08 -19.32 -6.47
C PHE A 255 6.79 -19.03 -5.15
N VAL A 256 8.10 -19.28 -5.09
CA VAL A 256 8.92 -19.01 -3.90
C VAL A 256 10.14 -18.19 -4.30
N ASN A 257 10.35 -17.06 -3.64
CA ASN A 257 11.49 -16.18 -3.88
C ASN A 257 12.22 -15.92 -2.56
N ASP A 258 13.50 -16.26 -2.55
CA ASP A 258 14.44 -15.94 -1.48
C ASP A 258 15.19 -14.67 -1.89
N GLN A 259 15.11 -13.63 -1.06
CA GLN A 259 15.63 -12.29 -1.36
C GLN A 259 16.22 -11.64 -0.09
N PHE A 260 16.95 -10.55 -0.25
CA PHE A 260 17.40 -9.70 0.86
C PHE A 260 16.63 -8.39 0.95
N LEU A 261 16.59 -7.82 2.15
CA LEU A 261 16.32 -6.42 2.41
C LEU A 261 17.56 -5.76 3.01
N ASN A 262 17.65 -4.43 2.84
CA ASN A 262 18.75 -3.57 3.31
C ASN A 262 20.09 -3.79 2.58
N TRP A 263 20.56 -2.77 1.85
CA TRP A 263 21.84 -2.83 1.12
C TRP A 263 23.08 -2.74 2.02
N ASP A 264 22.92 -2.41 3.30
CA ASP A 264 24.00 -2.53 4.29
C ASP A 264 24.23 -4.01 4.64
N SER A 265 25.33 -4.59 4.15
CA SER A 265 25.65 -6.02 4.29
C SER A 265 25.77 -6.50 5.73
N GLU A 266 26.11 -5.62 6.68
CA GLU A 266 26.15 -5.97 8.12
C GLU A 266 24.74 -6.09 8.72
N ASN A 267 23.73 -5.51 8.05
CA ASN A 267 22.37 -5.34 8.54
C ASN A 267 21.29 -5.86 7.58
N GLN A 268 21.68 -6.71 6.64
CA GLN A 268 20.77 -7.44 5.75
C GLN A 268 19.76 -8.28 6.55
N ILE A 269 18.59 -8.48 5.94
CA ILE A 269 17.52 -9.36 6.43
C ILE A 269 17.15 -10.31 5.30
N LYS A 270 17.20 -11.63 5.54
CA LYS A 270 16.77 -12.63 4.56
C LYS A 270 15.27 -12.81 4.59
N VAL A 271 14.61 -12.66 3.45
CA VAL A 271 13.16 -12.83 3.33
C VAL A 271 12.81 -13.92 2.33
N ARG A 272 11.85 -14.77 2.71
CA ARG A 272 11.22 -15.76 1.81
C ARG A 272 9.79 -15.33 1.52
N ILE A 273 9.47 -15.17 0.24
CA ILE A 273 8.12 -14.87 -0.22
C ILE A 273 7.54 -16.13 -0.85
N VAL A 274 6.38 -16.58 -0.37
CA VAL A 274 5.57 -17.65 -1.00
C VAL A 274 4.31 -17.00 -1.56
N SER A 275 4.07 -17.08 -2.87
CA SER A 275 2.90 -16.45 -3.51
C SER A 275 2.13 -17.39 -4.43
N ALA A 276 0.82 -17.19 -4.50
CA ALA A 276 -0.07 -17.86 -5.44
C ALA A 276 0.09 -17.40 -6.91
N ARG A 277 0.59 -16.17 -7.12
CA ARG A 277 0.75 -15.54 -8.44
C ARG A 277 2.22 -15.31 -8.80
N ALA A 278 2.56 -15.53 -10.07
CA ALA A 278 3.82 -15.18 -10.72
C ALA A 278 4.02 -13.66 -10.77
N TYR A 279 2.95 -12.87 -10.94
CA TYR A 279 3.07 -11.41 -10.87
C TYR A 279 3.54 -10.94 -9.48
N HIS A 280 3.05 -11.55 -8.39
CA HIS A 280 3.51 -11.24 -7.03
C HIS A 280 4.98 -11.62 -6.82
N SER A 281 5.39 -12.75 -7.38
CA SER A 281 6.79 -13.20 -7.40
C SER A 281 7.69 -12.21 -8.16
N LEU A 282 7.29 -11.77 -9.36
CA LEU A 282 8.02 -10.77 -10.16
C LEU A 282 8.07 -9.40 -9.46
N PHE A 283 6.98 -8.98 -8.83
CA PHE A 283 6.96 -7.77 -8.02
C PHE A 283 7.99 -7.84 -6.88
N MET A 284 8.06 -8.96 -6.14
CA MET A 284 9.02 -9.09 -5.04
C MET A 284 10.46 -9.28 -5.53
N HIS A 285 10.68 -9.92 -6.68
CA HIS A 285 11.97 -9.92 -7.39
C HIS A 285 12.42 -8.50 -7.77
N ASN A 286 11.49 -7.60 -8.10
CA ASN A 286 11.81 -6.21 -8.40
C ASN A 286 12.04 -5.38 -7.12
N MET A 287 11.18 -5.53 -6.10
CA MET A 287 11.21 -4.69 -4.90
C MET A 287 12.24 -5.11 -3.85
N CYS A 288 12.64 -6.38 -3.79
CA CYS A 288 13.70 -6.84 -2.89
C CYS A 288 15.07 -6.88 -3.60
N ILE A 289 16.13 -6.99 -2.81
CA ILE A 289 17.50 -7.13 -3.28
C ILE A 289 17.70 -8.58 -3.70
N ARG A 290 18.07 -8.79 -4.97
CA ARG A 290 18.23 -10.12 -5.56
C ARG A 290 19.55 -10.75 -5.11
N PRO A 291 19.56 -11.92 -4.47
CA PRO A 291 20.78 -12.64 -4.15
C PRO A 291 21.47 -13.15 -5.43
N THR A 292 22.80 -13.25 -5.38
CA THR A 292 23.59 -13.98 -6.37
C THR A 292 23.31 -15.49 -6.28
N SER A 293 23.72 -16.26 -7.30
CA SER A 293 23.57 -17.72 -7.29
C SER A 293 24.25 -18.39 -6.09
N GLU A 294 25.44 -17.90 -5.69
CA GLU A 294 26.17 -18.39 -4.51
C GLU A 294 25.42 -18.06 -3.20
N GLU A 295 24.83 -16.87 -3.09
CA GLU A 295 24.00 -16.48 -1.94
C GLU A 295 22.68 -17.25 -1.89
N LEU A 296 22.12 -17.69 -3.03
CA LEU A 296 20.94 -18.58 -3.07
C LEU A 296 21.30 -20.00 -2.61
N GLU A 297 22.42 -20.56 -3.07
CA GLU A 297 22.92 -21.87 -2.62
C GLU A 297 23.19 -21.88 -1.10
N ASN A 298 23.68 -20.76 -0.56
CA ASN A 298 24.01 -20.59 0.86
C ASN A 298 22.94 -19.84 1.67
N PHE A 299 21.73 -19.63 1.13
CA PHE A 299 20.72 -18.75 1.75
C PHE A 299 20.27 -19.24 3.14
N GLY A 300 20.20 -20.56 3.32
CA GLY A 300 19.84 -21.19 4.59
C GLY A 300 18.41 -20.83 5.04
N THR A 301 18.24 -20.58 6.34
CA THR A 301 16.95 -20.18 6.92
C THR A 301 16.68 -18.68 6.70
N PRO A 302 15.50 -18.26 6.21
CA PRO A 302 15.11 -16.86 6.14
C PRO A 302 14.90 -16.25 7.53
N ASP A 303 15.16 -14.96 7.67
CA ASP A 303 14.87 -14.19 8.87
C ASP A 303 13.40 -13.80 8.99
N PHE A 304 12.65 -13.81 7.88
CA PHE A 304 11.21 -13.55 7.84
C PHE A 304 10.54 -14.22 6.63
N THR A 305 9.30 -14.70 6.76
CA THR A 305 8.55 -15.37 5.68
C THR A 305 7.17 -14.75 5.43
N ILE A 306 6.80 -14.53 4.17
CA ILE A 306 5.46 -14.09 3.75
C ILE A 306 4.71 -15.26 3.10
N TYR A 307 3.49 -15.53 3.54
CA TYR A 307 2.50 -16.37 2.87
C TYR A 307 1.45 -15.50 2.18
N ASN A 308 1.65 -15.19 0.90
CA ASN A 308 0.71 -14.44 0.10
C ASN A 308 -0.33 -15.37 -0.56
N ALA A 309 -1.37 -15.65 0.21
CA ALA A 309 -2.60 -16.30 -0.21
C ALA A 309 -3.69 -15.28 -0.59
N GLY A 310 -3.30 -14.10 -1.09
CA GLY A 310 -4.18 -12.94 -1.28
C GLY A 310 -5.39 -13.13 -2.21
N GLN A 311 -5.37 -14.16 -3.06
CA GLN A 311 -6.52 -14.59 -3.87
C GLN A 311 -7.63 -15.27 -3.04
N PHE A 312 -7.31 -15.80 -1.85
CA PHE A 312 -8.24 -16.52 -0.99
C PHE A 312 -8.74 -15.63 0.16
N PRO A 313 -10.06 -15.57 0.43
CA PRO A 313 -10.61 -14.68 1.44
C PRO A 313 -10.33 -15.14 2.87
N CYS A 314 -10.07 -14.16 3.74
CA CYS A 314 -10.12 -14.35 5.18
C CYS A 314 -11.55 -14.70 5.63
N ASN A 315 -11.67 -15.53 6.66
CA ASN A 315 -12.95 -15.80 7.28
C ASN A 315 -13.32 -14.65 8.25
N ARG A 316 -14.24 -13.78 7.82
CA ARG A 316 -14.79 -12.66 8.59
C ARG A 316 -15.45 -13.02 9.95
N TYR A 317 -15.66 -14.30 10.24
CA TYR A 317 -16.20 -14.78 11.51
C TYR A 317 -15.10 -15.27 12.49
N THR A 318 -13.84 -15.26 12.07
CA THR A 318 -12.70 -15.49 12.96
C THR A 318 -12.54 -14.29 13.89
N HIS A 319 -12.01 -14.51 15.08
CA HIS A 319 -11.74 -13.45 16.06
C HIS A 319 -10.83 -12.36 15.44
N TYR A 320 -10.91 -11.12 15.95
CA TYR A 320 -10.25 -9.91 15.40
C TYR A 320 -10.56 -9.51 13.93
N MET A 321 -11.22 -10.34 13.11
CA MET A 321 -11.45 -10.05 11.69
C MET A 321 -12.59 -9.05 11.46
N THR A 322 -12.34 -8.07 10.57
CA THR A 322 -13.29 -6.99 10.23
C THR A 322 -13.85 -7.07 8.81
N SER A 323 -13.25 -7.88 7.94
CA SER A 323 -13.66 -8.05 6.54
C SER A 323 -13.25 -9.43 6.01
N SER A 324 -13.34 -9.63 4.69
CA SER A 324 -12.77 -10.80 4.01
C SER A 324 -11.28 -10.62 3.67
N THR A 325 -10.66 -9.52 4.07
CA THR A 325 -9.23 -9.23 3.91
C THR A 325 -8.54 -9.32 5.28
N SER A 326 -7.31 -9.82 5.32
CA SER A 326 -6.42 -9.69 6.49
C SER A 326 -4.95 -9.61 6.07
N ILE A 327 -4.18 -8.81 6.81
CA ILE A 327 -2.73 -8.66 6.64
C ILE A 327 -2.10 -8.83 8.03
N ASP A 328 -1.72 -10.07 8.34
CA ASP A 328 -1.36 -10.47 9.70
C ASP A 328 0.16 -10.57 9.84
N ILE A 329 0.72 -10.00 10.91
CA ILE A 329 2.16 -10.03 11.22
C ILE A 329 2.37 -10.68 12.59
N ASN A 330 3.20 -11.73 12.65
CA ASN A 330 3.69 -12.31 13.90
C ASN A 330 5.21 -12.19 13.97
N LEU A 331 5.69 -11.32 14.87
CA LEU A 331 7.11 -10.99 15.00
C LEU A 331 7.91 -12.10 15.69
N ALA A 332 7.33 -12.78 16.69
CA ALA A 332 7.96 -13.90 17.38
C ALA A 332 8.17 -15.11 16.44
N ARG A 333 7.16 -15.42 15.61
CA ARG A 333 7.23 -16.48 14.59
C ARG A 333 8.02 -16.09 13.34
N LYS A 334 8.26 -14.78 13.13
CA LYS A 334 8.88 -14.21 11.93
C LYS A 334 8.08 -14.51 10.64
N GLU A 335 6.75 -14.42 10.75
CA GLU A 335 5.82 -14.78 9.69
C GLU A 335 4.80 -13.66 9.41
N MET A 336 4.42 -13.52 8.15
CA MET A 336 3.34 -12.65 7.69
C MET A 336 2.36 -13.45 6.80
N VAL A 337 1.07 -13.18 6.94
CA VAL A 337 0.00 -13.84 6.17
C VAL A 337 -0.85 -12.78 5.48
N ILE A 338 -1.10 -12.95 4.18
CA ILE A 338 -1.97 -12.07 3.39
C ILE A 338 -3.14 -12.90 2.84
N LEU A 339 -4.36 -12.46 3.15
CA LEU A 339 -5.61 -13.06 2.69
C LEU A 339 -6.54 -11.97 2.13
N GLY A 340 -7.27 -12.27 1.06
CA GLY A 340 -8.35 -11.45 0.51
C GLY A 340 -7.95 -10.07 -0.01
N THR A 341 -6.71 -9.91 -0.46
CA THR A 341 -6.21 -8.75 -1.20
C THR A 341 -5.08 -9.18 -2.12
N GLN A 342 -5.07 -8.74 -3.38
CA GLN A 342 -3.98 -9.05 -4.33
C GLN A 342 -3.14 -7.80 -4.66
N TYR A 343 -3.30 -6.72 -3.90
CA TYR A 343 -2.48 -5.50 -4.03
C TYR A 343 -1.04 -5.80 -3.58
N ALA A 344 -0.08 -5.70 -4.49
CA ALA A 344 1.29 -6.13 -4.21
C ALA A 344 1.98 -5.28 -3.14
N GLY A 345 1.55 -4.02 -2.99
CA GLY A 345 2.07 -3.10 -1.98
C GLY A 345 1.84 -3.54 -0.52
N GLU A 346 0.95 -4.51 -0.25
CA GLU A 346 0.84 -5.11 1.09
C GLU A 346 2.11 -5.90 1.44
N MET A 347 2.72 -6.65 0.50
CA MET A 347 3.97 -7.38 0.75
C MET A 347 5.13 -6.42 1.06
N LYS A 348 5.31 -5.39 0.21
CA LYS A 348 6.30 -4.31 0.42
C LYS A 348 6.13 -3.68 1.81
N LYS A 349 4.96 -3.14 2.11
CA LYS A 349 4.73 -2.36 3.34
C LYS A 349 4.60 -3.22 4.61
N GLY A 350 4.31 -4.51 4.45
CA GLY A 350 4.46 -5.51 5.52
C GLY A 350 5.91 -5.69 5.94
N LEU A 351 6.81 -5.93 4.98
CA LEU A 351 8.25 -6.00 5.24
C LEU A 351 8.80 -4.68 5.79
N PHE A 352 8.32 -3.53 5.28
CA PHE A 352 8.71 -2.23 5.82
C PHE A 352 8.28 -2.03 7.29
N SER A 353 7.10 -2.54 7.67
CA SER A 353 6.69 -2.57 9.08
C SER A 353 7.66 -3.44 9.91
N VAL A 354 8.07 -4.60 9.40
CA VAL A 354 9.09 -5.45 10.07
C VAL A 354 10.43 -4.72 10.21
N MET A 355 10.88 -3.98 9.20
CA MET A 355 12.10 -3.14 9.29
C MET A 355 11.96 -2.02 10.32
N HIS A 356 10.78 -1.38 10.41
CA HIS A 356 10.45 -0.40 11.45
C HIS A 356 10.43 -0.98 12.88
N TYR A 357 10.44 -2.29 13.06
CA TYR A 357 10.62 -2.97 14.35
C TYR A 357 12.06 -3.46 14.56
N LEU A 358 12.62 -4.22 13.60
CA LEU A 358 13.93 -4.85 13.73
C LEU A 358 15.09 -3.83 13.76
N MET A 359 15.03 -2.80 12.93
CA MET A 359 16.14 -1.84 12.81
C MET A 359 16.31 -0.99 14.09
N PRO A 360 15.25 -0.42 14.70
CA PRO A 360 15.41 0.29 15.97
C PRO A 360 15.92 -0.57 17.12
N LYS A 361 15.60 -1.87 17.15
CA LYS A 361 16.17 -2.82 18.14
C LYS A 361 17.68 -3.06 17.93
N ARG A 362 18.21 -2.79 16.72
CA ARG A 362 19.65 -2.75 16.41
C ARG A 362 20.28 -1.35 16.51
N GLY A 363 19.54 -0.33 16.98
CA GLY A 363 20.02 1.06 17.01
C GLY A 363 20.04 1.77 15.65
N ILE A 364 19.39 1.18 14.64
CA ILE A 364 19.34 1.67 13.26
C ILE A 364 18.00 2.35 13.01
N LEU A 365 18.03 3.55 12.44
CA LEU A 365 16.82 4.33 12.22
C LEU A 365 16.20 3.97 10.86
N SER A 366 15.07 3.25 10.87
CA SER A 366 14.23 2.99 9.68
C SER A 366 13.36 4.21 9.34
N LEU A 367 13.30 4.58 8.06
CA LEU A 367 12.77 5.86 7.57
C LEU A 367 11.93 5.68 6.31
N HIS A 368 10.75 6.34 6.26
CA HIS A 368 9.94 6.46 5.05
C HIS A 368 10.35 7.73 4.30
N SER A 369 11.28 7.58 3.36
CA SER A 369 11.96 8.71 2.72
C SER A 369 12.45 8.33 1.32
N GLY A 370 12.49 9.29 0.40
CA GLY A 370 13.37 9.21 -0.77
C GLY A 370 14.79 9.60 -0.36
N CYS A 371 15.80 9.09 -1.04
CA CYS A 371 17.20 9.42 -0.76
C CYS A 371 18.03 9.52 -2.03
N ASN A 372 18.87 10.56 -2.11
CA ASN A 372 19.84 10.72 -3.19
C ASN A 372 21.15 11.32 -2.68
N MET A 373 22.19 11.17 -3.51
CA MET A 373 23.56 11.58 -3.20
C MET A 373 24.12 12.45 -4.34
N GLY A 374 24.68 13.61 -4.01
CA GLY A 374 25.39 14.44 -4.98
C GLY A 374 26.77 13.86 -5.34
N LYS A 375 27.42 14.46 -6.34
CA LYS A 375 28.72 13.98 -6.85
C LYS A 375 29.83 14.02 -5.78
N ASP A 376 29.72 14.94 -4.83
CA ASP A 376 30.66 15.12 -3.71
C ASP A 376 30.28 14.29 -2.47
N GLY A 377 29.37 13.32 -2.63
CA GLY A 377 28.91 12.44 -1.54
C GLY A 377 27.96 13.10 -0.54
N ASP A 378 27.42 14.30 -0.82
CA ASP A 378 26.40 14.90 0.03
C ASP A 378 25.07 14.15 -0.10
N VAL A 379 24.59 13.56 0.98
CA VAL A 379 23.33 12.80 1.01
C VAL A 379 22.17 13.68 1.48
N ALA A 380 21.01 13.53 0.85
CA ALA A 380 19.76 14.16 1.24
C ALA A 380 18.65 13.11 1.44
N LEU A 381 17.86 13.29 2.51
CA LEU A 381 16.65 12.51 2.79
C LEU A 381 15.40 13.37 2.55
N PHE A 382 14.42 12.82 1.85
CA PHE A 382 13.17 13.49 1.48
C PHE A 382 11.99 12.75 2.14
N PHE A 383 11.40 13.33 3.17
CA PHE A 383 10.22 12.78 3.85
C PHE A 383 8.94 13.36 3.26
N GLY A 384 7.92 12.53 3.08
CA GLY A 384 6.64 12.99 2.54
C GLY A 384 5.68 11.86 2.21
N LEU A 385 4.38 12.14 2.28
CA LEU A 385 3.34 11.18 1.89
C LEU A 385 3.21 11.05 0.36
N SER A 386 2.39 10.11 -0.09
CA SER A 386 2.03 9.95 -1.51
C SER A 386 1.59 11.30 -2.12
N GLY A 387 2.10 11.62 -3.32
CA GLY A 387 1.78 12.88 -4.02
C GLY A 387 2.47 14.17 -3.53
N THR A 388 3.28 14.13 -2.46
CA THR A 388 4.02 15.31 -1.95
C THR A 388 5.26 15.70 -2.77
N GLY A 389 5.64 14.90 -3.77
CA GLY A 389 6.82 15.12 -4.62
C GLY A 389 8.07 14.32 -4.23
N LYS A 390 7.98 13.42 -3.24
CA LYS A 390 9.11 12.61 -2.73
C LYS A 390 9.92 11.93 -3.83
N THR A 391 9.27 11.09 -4.65
CA THR A 391 9.89 10.40 -5.79
C THR A 391 10.51 11.42 -6.76
N THR A 392 9.70 12.33 -7.32
CA THR A 392 10.08 13.35 -8.32
C THR A 392 11.24 14.28 -7.91
N LEU A 393 11.43 14.52 -6.60
CA LEU A 393 12.55 15.32 -6.05
C LEU A 393 13.77 14.45 -5.67
N SER A 394 13.56 13.17 -5.36
CA SER A 394 14.67 12.21 -5.18
C SER A 394 15.31 11.81 -6.52
N THR A 395 14.52 11.67 -7.59
CA THR A 395 14.99 11.45 -8.97
C THR A 395 15.39 12.79 -9.62
N ASP A 396 16.55 13.30 -9.21
CA ASP A 396 17.23 14.43 -9.84
C ASP A 396 18.36 13.90 -10.73
N HIS A 397 18.34 14.20 -12.03
CA HIS A 397 19.35 13.77 -13.00
C HIS A 397 20.80 14.17 -12.62
N ASN A 398 20.98 15.18 -11.76
CA ASN A 398 22.30 15.62 -11.31
C ASN A 398 22.85 14.84 -10.11
N ARG A 399 22.04 13.96 -9.51
CA ARG A 399 22.32 13.24 -8.27
C ARG A 399 22.08 11.75 -8.48
N LEU A 400 22.75 10.92 -7.68
CA LEU A 400 22.58 9.48 -7.73
C LEU A 400 21.43 9.07 -6.80
N LEU A 401 20.43 8.35 -7.32
CA LEU A 401 19.31 7.83 -6.54
C LEU A 401 19.79 6.68 -5.65
N ILE A 402 19.59 6.77 -4.34
CA ILE A 402 19.81 5.64 -3.40
C ILE A 402 18.53 4.81 -3.31
N GLY A 403 17.37 5.46 -3.23
CA GLY A 403 16.04 4.82 -3.26
C GLY A 403 14.93 5.87 -3.19
N ASP A 404 13.69 5.51 -3.56
CA ASP A 404 12.57 6.44 -3.63
C ASP A 404 11.66 6.48 -2.39
N ASP A 405 11.71 5.45 -1.52
CA ASP A 405 10.65 5.26 -0.51
C ASP A 405 11.10 4.76 0.89
N GLU A 406 12.08 3.85 1.01
CA GLU A 406 12.38 3.16 2.29
C GLU A 406 13.89 3.03 2.57
N HIS A 407 14.36 3.62 3.69
CA HIS A 407 15.79 3.69 4.03
C HIS A 407 16.10 3.35 5.49
N CYS A 408 17.33 2.94 5.74
CA CYS A 408 17.93 2.83 7.08
C CYS A 408 19.07 3.84 7.25
N TRP A 409 19.20 4.44 8.42
CA TRP A 409 20.37 5.23 8.84
C TRP A 409 21.06 4.54 10.01
N SER A 410 22.13 3.80 9.69
CA SER A 410 22.98 3.08 10.65
C SER A 410 24.07 4.00 11.20
N ASP A 411 25.14 3.47 11.81
CA ASP A 411 26.34 4.25 12.13
C ASP A 411 27.39 4.26 11.02
N ASN A 412 27.16 3.51 9.92
CA ASN A 412 28.03 3.49 8.75
C ASN A 412 27.56 4.45 7.64
N GLY A 413 26.28 4.82 7.62
CA GLY A 413 25.72 5.67 6.55
C GLY A 413 24.20 5.57 6.43
N VAL A 414 23.70 5.84 5.22
CA VAL A 414 22.34 5.50 4.77
C VAL A 414 22.39 4.29 3.84
N SER A 415 21.37 3.44 3.91
CA SER A 415 21.15 2.33 2.98
C SER A 415 19.69 2.27 2.55
N ASN A 416 19.43 1.90 1.29
CA ASN A 416 18.09 1.56 0.83
C ASN A 416 17.68 0.21 1.42
N ILE A 417 16.40 0.05 1.74
CA ILE A 417 15.81 -1.23 2.18
C ILE A 417 15.49 -2.11 0.96
N GLU A 418 15.20 -1.50 -0.19
CA GLU A 418 14.61 -2.10 -1.39
C GLU A 418 15.61 -2.31 -2.53
N GLY A 419 15.31 -3.25 -3.44
CA GLY A 419 16.06 -3.49 -4.69
C GLY A 419 15.42 -2.90 -5.95
N GLY A 420 14.40 -2.04 -5.79
CA GLY A 420 13.62 -1.42 -6.86
C GLY A 420 12.72 -0.28 -6.37
N CYS A 421 11.91 0.26 -7.28
CA CYS A 421 10.98 1.37 -7.01
C CYS A 421 9.52 0.95 -7.27
N TYR A 422 8.57 1.55 -6.54
CA TYR A 422 7.12 1.31 -6.73
C TYR A 422 6.35 2.61 -7.08
N ALA A 423 6.74 3.19 -8.21
CA ALA A 423 6.29 4.49 -8.68
C ALA A 423 4.78 4.52 -9.00
N LYS A 424 4.17 5.70 -8.82
CA LYS A 424 2.79 5.98 -9.25
C LYS A 424 2.78 6.34 -10.73
N CYS A 425 1.79 5.84 -11.48
CA CYS A 425 1.72 5.97 -12.94
C CYS A 425 0.65 6.94 -13.46
N ILE A 426 -0.22 7.47 -12.59
CA ILE A 426 -1.26 8.42 -13.01
C ILE A 426 -0.64 9.72 -13.53
N ASP A 427 -1.08 10.17 -14.71
CA ASP A 427 -0.58 11.34 -15.45
C ASP A 427 0.93 11.33 -15.79
N LEU A 428 1.57 10.15 -15.71
CA LEU A 428 2.96 9.92 -16.09
C LEU A 428 3.16 10.21 -17.58
N SER A 429 4.18 11.02 -17.91
CA SER A 429 4.58 11.27 -19.28
C SER A 429 6.10 11.41 -19.39
N HIS A 430 6.64 11.08 -20.56
CA HIS A 430 8.08 11.08 -20.82
C HIS A 430 8.70 12.48 -20.64
N GLU A 431 7.95 13.53 -20.96
CA GLU A 431 8.42 14.93 -20.85
C GLU A 431 8.57 15.40 -19.41
N LYS A 432 7.80 14.82 -18.46
CA LYS A 432 7.81 15.21 -17.05
C LYS A 432 8.79 14.38 -16.24
N GLU A 433 8.78 13.06 -16.44
CA GLU A 433 9.50 12.07 -15.61
C GLU A 433 10.11 10.97 -16.51
N PRO A 434 11.10 11.31 -17.37
CA PRO A 434 11.63 10.42 -18.39
C PRO A 434 12.29 9.17 -17.81
N ASP A 435 13.02 9.28 -16.70
CA ASP A 435 13.71 8.12 -16.08
C ASP A 435 12.71 7.06 -15.61
N ILE A 436 11.60 7.48 -14.99
CA ILE A 436 10.51 6.60 -14.56
C ILE A 436 9.81 5.99 -15.78
N PHE A 437 9.51 6.79 -16.81
CA PHE A 437 8.88 6.31 -18.03
C PHE A 437 9.74 5.25 -18.74
N ASN A 438 11.05 5.50 -18.88
CA ASN A 438 12.00 4.59 -19.54
C ASN A 438 12.36 3.35 -18.69
N ALA A 439 12.04 3.35 -17.39
CA ALA A 439 12.11 2.16 -16.56
C ALA A 439 10.95 1.19 -16.81
N ILE A 440 9.83 1.63 -17.40
CA ILE A 440 8.67 0.76 -17.68
C ILE A 440 8.91 -0.04 -18.97
N LYS A 441 9.67 -1.12 -18.86
CA LYS A 441 10.06 -2.04 -19.95
C LYS A 441 9.93 -3.51 -19.54
N PHE A 442 10.39 -4.45 -20.35
CA PHE A 442 10.48 -5.87 -19.97
C PHE A 442 11.12 -6.06 -18.58
N GLY A 443 10.53 -6.91 -17.74
CA GLY A 443 10.87 -7.09 -16.33
C GLY A 443 10.09 -6.17 -15.37
N ALA A 444 9.55 -5.04 -15.84
CA ALA A 444 8.68 -4.19 -15.03
C ALA A 444 7.24 -4.75 -14.95
N VAL A 445 6.57 -4.48 -13.84
CA VAL A 445 5.15 -4.77 -13.60
C VAL A 445 4.36 -3.48 -13.62
N LEU A 446 3.23 -3.46 -14.33
CA LEU A 446 2.24 -2.40 -14.27
C LEU A 446 0.96 -2.90 -13.57
N GLU A 447 0.66 -2.32 -12.42
CA GLU A 447 -0.49 -2.68 -11.60
C GLU A 447 -1.65 -1.70 -11.88
N ASN A 448 -2.81 -2.25 -12.23
CA ASN A 448 -4.09 -1.53 -12.38
C ASN A 448 -4.15 -0.45 -13.49
N VAL A 449 -3.16 -0.38 -14.38
CA VAL A 449 -3.18 0.51 -15.56
C VAL A 449 -4.20 0.07 -16.61
N VAL A 450 -4.65 1.02 -17.42
CA VAL A 450 -5.48 0.78 -18.61
C VAL A 450 -4.64 0.96 -19.87
N PHE A 451 -4.85 0.11 -20.88
CA PHE A 451 -4.14 0.17 -22.16
C PHE A 451 -5.07 -0.12 -23.36
N ASP A 452 -4.66 0.26 -24.57
CA ASP A 452 -5.39 -0.06 -25.79
C ASP A 452 -5.27 -1.56 -26.16
N GLU A 453 -6.39 -2.21 -26.45
CA GLU A 453 -6.45 -3.66 -26.68
C GLU A 453 -5.62 -4.16 -27.89
N HIS A 454 -5.36 -3.29 -28.87
CA HIS A 454 -4.63 -3.63 -30.09
C HIS A 454 -3.20 -3.09 -30.11
N THR A 455 -2.97 -1.80 -29.84
CA THR A 455 -1.62 -1.21 -29.83
C THR A 455 -0.82 -1.56 -28.58
N ARG A 456 -1.51 -1.94 -27.49
CA ARG A 456 -0.94 -2.21 -26.16
C ARG A 456 -0.28 -1.00 -25.49
N GLU A 457 -0.50 0.19 -26.04
CA GLU A 457 -0.06 1.44 -25.43
C GLU A 457 -0.87 1.74 -24.17
N VAL A 458 -0.16 2.14 -23.11
CA VAL A 458 -0.74 2.43 -21.80
C VAL A 458 -1.27 3.86 -21.78
N ASP A 459 -2.53 4.03 -21.37
CA ASP A 459 -3.10 5.35 -21.11
C ASP A 459 -2.88 5.70 -19.64
N TYR A 460 -1.75 6.36 -19.36
CA TYR A 460 -1.39 6.83 -18.03
C TYR A 460 -2.34 7.89 -17.45
N SER A 461 -3.22 8.50 -18.26
CA SER A 461 -4.23 9.44 -17.76
C SER A 461 -5.53 8.76 -17.31
N ASP A 462 -5.72 7.48 -17.66
CA ASP A 462 -6.95 6.77 -17.33
C ASP A 462 -6.96 6.27 -15.87
N LYS A 463 -8.07 6.58 -15.20
CA LYS A 463 -8.34 6.26 -13.80
C LYS A 463 -9.64 5.48 -13.58
N SER A 464 -10.18 4.85 -14.62
CA SER A 464 -11.43 4.08 -14.56
C SER A 464 -11.34 2.87 -13.62
N VAL A 465 -10.14 2.26 -13.52
CA VAL A 465 -9.83 1.22 -12.54
C VAL A 465 -9.50 1.85 -11.17
N THR A 466 -8.53 2.78 -11.13
CA THR A 466 -8.08 3.44 -9.90
C THR A 466 -7.23 4.68 -10.22
N GLU A 467 -7.13 5.63 -9.29
CA GLU A 467 -6.11 6.70 -9.34
C GLU A 467 -4.76 6.25 -8.76
N ASN A 468 -4.68 5.05 -8.16
CA ASN A 468 -3.46 4.44 -7.64
C ASN A 468 -2.88 3.41 -8.65
N THR A 469 -2.75 3.81 -9.91
CA THR A 469 -2.01 3.01 -10.91
C THR A 469 -0.52 3.04 -10.58
N ARG A 470 0.18 1.92 -10.78
CA ARG A 470 1.58 1.76 -10.30
C ARG A 470 2.47 1.03 -11.30
N ALA A 471 3.77 1.30 -11.22
CA ALA A 471 4.84 0.54 -11.84
C ALA A 471 5.82 0.04 -10.78
N SER A 472 6.17 -1.25 -10.83
CA SER A 472 7.28 -1.83 -10.08
C SER A 472 8.40 -2.25 -11.04
N TYR A 473 9.62 -1.78 -10.78
CA TYR A 473 10.79 -2.09 -11.59
C TYR A 473 12.07 -2.17 -10.73
N PRO A 474 13.08 -2.98 -11.12
CA PRO A 474 14.38 -3.03 -10.45
C PRO A 474 15.09 -1.67 -10.46
N ILE A 475 15.90 -1.39 -9.43
CA ILE A 475 16.57 -0.08 -9.26
C ILE A 475 17.56 0.21 -10.40
N GLU A 476 18.13 -0.84 -11.00
CA GLU A 476 19.01 -0.83 -12.18
C GLU A 476 18.35 -0.22 -13.42
N TYR A 477 17.02 -0.09 -13.44
CA TYR A 477 16.30 0.50 -14.57
C TYR A 477 16.35 2.03 -14.56
N ILE A 478 16.74 2.65 -13.43
CA ILE A 478 17.01 4.07 -13.29
C ILE A 478 18.50 4.33 -13.60
N PRO A 479 18.86 5.06 -14.68
CA PRO A 479 20.25 5.17 -15.14
C PRO A 479 21.22 5.82 -14.14
N ASN A 480 20.72 6.70 -13.26
CA ASN A 480 21.48 7.36 -12.20
C ASN A 480 21.31 6.68 -10.83
N ALA A 481 20.88 5.42 -10.76
CA ALA A 481 20.87 4.67 -9.50
C ALA A 481 22.30 4.48 -8.94
N LYS A 482 22.47 4.71 -7.63
CA LYS A 482 23.69 4.37 -6.91
C LYS A 482 23.67 2.88 -6.58
N ILE A 483 24.56 2.09 -7.17
CA ILE A 483 24.73 0.67 -6.85
C ILE A 483 26.12 0.46 -6.20
N PRO A 484 26.26 -0.36 -5.13
CA PRO A 484 25.19 -0.75 -4.20
C PRO A 484 24.49 0.49 -3.60
N CYS A 485 23.22 0.36 -3.22
CA CYS A 485 22.36 1.47 -2.76
C CYS A 485 22.65 1.90 -1.32
N VAL A 486 23.90 2.31 -1.08
CA VAL A 486 24.41 2.85 0.16
C VAL A 486 25.11 4.19 -0.08
N GLY A 487 25.07 5.06 0.92
CA GLY A 487 25.74 6.36 0.91
C GLY A 487 26.20 6.78 2.32
N PRO A 488 27.04 7.83 2.44
CA PRO A 488 27.48 8.36 3.72
C PRO A 488 26.32 9.02 4.49
N HIS A 489 26.60 9.62 5.64
CA HIS A 489 25.57 10.27 6.45
C HIS A 489 24.88 11.44 5.71
N PRO A 490 23.54 11.54 5.79
CA PRO A 490 22.78 12.70 5.33
C PRO A 490 23.31 14.03 5.85
N LYS A 491 23.52 15.00 4.95
CA LYS A 491 23.73 16.42 5.30
C LYS A 491 22.40 17.16 5.42
N ASN A 492 21.37 16.73 4.70
CA ASN A 492 20.07 17.39 4.63
C ASN A 492 18.92 16.41 4.93
N VAL A 493 18.01 16.83 5.82
CA VAL A 493 16.74 16.16 6.14
C VAL A 493 15.61 17.10 5.72
N ILE A 494 14.90 16.74 4.65
CA ILE A 494 13.92 17.60 3.99
C ILE A 494 12.53 17.03 4.21
N LEU A 495 11.68 17.78 4.92
CA LEU A 495 10.29 17.43 5.20
C LEU A 495 9.39 18.10 4.14
N LEU A 496 8.75 17.32 3.28
CA LEU A 496 7.85 17.80 2.23
C LEU A 496 6.41 17.86 2.76
N ALA A 497 5.79 19.03 2.64
CA ALA A 497 4.38 19.23 2.98
C ALA A 497 3.61 19.77 1.77
N CYS A 498 2.53 19.11 1.35
CA CYS A 498 1.65 19.65 0.32
C CYS A 498 0.59 20.54 0.98
N ASP A 499 0.93 21.79 1.34
CA ASP A 499 0.01 22.66 2.06
C ASP A 499 -1.07 23.27 1.16
N ALA A 500 -2.26 22.68 1.14
CA ALA A 500 -3.42 23.22 0.42
C ALA A 500 -4.16 24.36 1.16
N PHE A 501 -3.74 24.70 2.39
CA PHE A 501 -4.20 25.91 3.08
C PHE A 501 -3.42 27.15 2.61
N GLY A 502 -2.23 26.98 2.02
CA GLY A 502 -1.44 28.04 1.38
C GLY A 502 -0.76 28.99 2.35
N VAL A 503 -0.50 28.56 3.59
CA VAL A 503 0.05 29.39 4.67
C VAL A 503 1.48 29.00 5.08
N LEU A 504 1.94 27.78 4.74
CA LEU A 504 3.33 27.41 4.95
C LEU A 504 4.24 28.06 3.89
N PRO A 505 5.43 28.55 4.28
CA PRO A 505 6.39 29.12 3.34
C PRO A 505 6.95 28.06 2.37
N PRO A 506 7.43 28.45 1.17
CA PRO A 506 8.05 27.54 0.21
C PRO A 506 9.22 26.74 0.80
N VAL A 507 10.01 27.36 1.68
CA VAL A 507 11.10 26.71 2.42
C VAL A 507 11.30 27.37 3.79
N SER A 508 11.61 26.54 4.78
CA SER A 508 12.11 26.98 6.09
C SER A 508 13.30 26.13 6.54
N LYS A 509 14.27 26.76 7.19
CA LYS A 509 15.27 26.09 8.02
C LYS A 509 14.63 25.74 9.35
N LEU A 510 14.87 24.53 9.85
CA LEU A 510 14.30 24.04 11.10
C LEU A 510 15.37 23.91 12.18
N THR A 511 15.01 24.32 13.39
CA THR A 511 15.74 23.88 14.60
C THR A 511 15.56 22.37 14.81
N MET A 512 16.39 21.75 15.66
CA MET A 512 16.26 20.31 15.96
C MET A 512 14.88 19.98 16.57
N ALA A 513 14.40 20.82 17.49
CA ALA A 513 13.10 20.66 18.11
C ALA A 513 11.93 20.82 17.10
N GLN A 514 12.00 21.81 16.20
CA GLN A 514 11.03 21.94 15.10
C GLN A 514 11.09 20.76 14.13
N THR A 515 12.28 20.23 13.85
CA THR A 515 12.44 19.04 12.99
C THR A 515 11.72 17.83 13.61
N MET A 516 11.92 17.58 14.91
CA MET A 516 11.19 16.54 15.64
C MET A 516 9.68 16.78 15.66
N TYR A 517 9.24 18.02 15.93
CA TYR A 517 7.82 18.38 15.96
C TYR A 517 7.13 18.14 14.62
N HIS A 518 7.72 18.64 13.52
CA HIS A 518 7.17 18.46 12.17
C HIS A 518 7.30 17.00 11.68
N PHE A 519 8.32 16.25 12.10
CA PHE A 519 8.47 14.83 11.80
C PHE A 519 7.41 13.96 12.52
N ILE A 520 7.19 14.17 13.83
CA ILE A 520 6.12 13.48 14.58
C ILE A 520 4.74 13.88 14.05
N THR A 521 4.56 15.12 13.60
CA THR A 521 3.28 15.59 13.08
C THR A 521 2.99 15.06 11.67
N GLY A 522 4.00 15.01 10.79
CA GLY A 522 3.91 14.49 9.43
C GLY A 522 2.77 15.11 8.61
N TYR A 523 2.73 16.44 8.57
CA TYR A 523 1.64 17.20 7.95
C TYR A 523 1.70 17.20 6.41
N THR A 524 0.54 16.99 5.80
CA THR A 524 0.22 17.35 4.42
C THR A 524 -1.26 17.74 4.33
N ALA A 525 -1.74 18.20 3.18
CA ALA A 525 -3.18 18.35 2.93
C ALA A 525 -3.66 17.48 1.76
N LEU A 526 -4.88 16.95 1.91
CA LEU A 526 -5.66 16.38 0.82
C LEU A 526 -6.39 17.49 0.08
N VAL A 527 -6.51 17.34 -1.24
CA VAL A 527 -6.95 18.38 -2.16
C VAL A 527 -8.35 18.05 -2.70
N ALA A 528 -9.21 19.05 -2.84
CA ALA A 528 -10.56 18.81 -3.33
C ALA A 528 -10.54 18.33 -4.79
N GLY A 529 -11.20 17.18 -5.03
CA GLY A 529 -11.19 16.48 -6.31
C GLY A 529 -10.11 15.41 -6.49
N THR A 530 -9.15 15.27 -5.55
CA THR A 530 -8.20 14.13 -5.52
C THR A 530 -8.73 12.93 -4.73
N GLU A 531 -9.80 13.12 -3.95
CA GLU A 531 -10.60 12.03 -3.40
C GLU A 531 -12.08 12.42 -3.47
N ASP A 532 -12.94 11.48 -3.87
CA ASP A 532 -14.37 11.74 -3.94
C ASP A 532 -14.95 11.98 -2.53
N GLY A 533 -15.78 13.01 -2.40
CA GLY A 533 -16.28 13.54 -1.14
C GLY A 533 -15.50 14.75 -0.58
N ILE A 534 -14.23 14.96 -0.98
CA ILE A 534 -13.45 16.12 -0.53
C ILE A 534 -13.79 17.34 -1.41
N LYS A 535 -14.53 18.30 -0.82
CA LYS A 535 -14.93 19.58 -1.47
C LYS A 535 -14.08 20.78 -1.06
N GLU A 536 -13.38 20.69 0.07
CA GLU A 536 -12.45 21.70 0.59
C GLU A 536 -11.17 21.01 1.07
N PRO A 537 -10.01 21.70 1.10
CA PRO A 537 -8.77 21.17 1.69
C PRO A 537 -8.94 20.57 3.09
N GLN A 538 -8.41 19.38 3.28
CA GLN A 538 -8.39 18.71 4.59
C GLN A 538 -6.94 18.49 5.03
N ALA A 539 -6.61 18.91 6.25
CA ALA A 539 -5.32 18.63 6.86
C ALA A 539 -5.23 17.13 7.17
N THR A 540 -4.13 16.51 6.76
CA THR A 540 -3.82 15.10 7.04
C THR A 540 -2.51 15.03 7.80
N PHE A 541 -2.52 14.27 8.87
CA PHE A 541 -1.37 14.07 9.75
C PHE A 541 -1.01 12.58 9.74
N SER A 542 0.25 12.30 9.45
CA SER A 542 0.77 10.93 9.36
C SER A 542 2.14 10.90 10.02
N ALA A 543 2.15 10.55 11.30
CA ALA A 543 3.35 10.55 12.12
C ALA A 543 4.56 9.87 11.46
N CYS A 544 5.73 10.49 11.60
CA CYS A 544 6.99 10.11 10.94
C CYS A 544 6.92 10.10 9.40
N PHE A 545 5.93 10.80 8.81
CA PHE A 545 5.53 10.71 7.40
C PHE A 545 5.23 9.27 6.93
N GLY A 546 4.86 8.37 7.85
CA GLY A 546 4.74 6.93 7.58
C GLY A 546 3.86 6.20 8.57
N ALA A 547 2.80 6.86 9.09
CA ALA A 547 2.00 6.39 10.22
C ALA A 547 1.43 4.98 10.03
N ALA A 548 1.16 4.54 8.80
CA ALA A 548 0.62 3.21 8.51
C ALA A 548 1.61 2.05 8.78
N PHE A 549 2.92 2.34 8.86
CA PHE A 549 3.99 1.33 8.84
C PHE A 549 4.79 1.27 10.15
N ILE A 550 4.79 2.35 10.93
CA ILE A 550 5.56 2.41 12.18
C ILE A 550 5.04 1.41 13.23
N MET A 551 5.98 0.73 13.89
CA MET A 551 5.68 -0.31 14.88
C MET A 551 5.83 0.22 16.31
N LEU A 552 6.76 1.14 16.53
CA LEU A 552 7.03 1.79 17.81
C LEU A 552 6.34 3.17 17.89
N HIS A 553 6.35 3.81 19.05
CA HIS A 553 5.74 5.14 19.20
C HIS A 553 6.52 6.22 18.40
N PRO A 554 5.85 7.17 17.71
CA PRO A 554 6.51 8.16 16.83
C PRO A 554 7.69 8.91 17.45
N THR A 555 7.60 9.26 18.73
CA THR A 555 8.67 9.96 19.46
C THR A 555 9.97 9.15 19.49
N LYS A 556 9.94 7.81 19.46
CA LYS A 556 11.15 6.96 19.46
C LYS A 556 11.95 7.18 18.17
N TYR A 557 11.28 7.19 17.02
CA TYR A 557 11.91 7.49 15.74
C TYR A 557 12.40 8.95 15.68
N ALA A 558 11.65 9.90 16.26
CA ALA A 558 12.05 11.31 16.32
C ALA A 558 13.30 11.54 17.19
N ALA A 559 13.40 10.87 18.32
CA ALA A 559 14.58 10.92 19.20
C ALA A 559 15.82 10.35 18.49
N MET A 560 15.67 9.20 17.81
CA MET A 560 16.75 8.61 17.01
C MET A 560 17.16 9.51 15.84
N LEU A 561 16.19 10.17 15.17
CA LEU A 561 16.47 11.13 14.11
C LEU A 561 17.29 12.31 14.65
N ALA A 562 16.88 12.91 15.76
CA ALA A 562 17.60 14.02 16.37
C ALA A 562 19.01 13.62 16.85
N GLU A 563 19.19 12.42 17.40
CA GLU A 563 20.50 11.88 17.77
C GLU A 563 21.42 11.76 16.55
N LYS A 564 20.94 11.10 15.47
CA LYS A 564 21.70 10.93 14.22
C LYS A 564 22.03 12.28 13.57
N MET A 565 21.05 13.19 13.47
CA MET A 565 21.27 14.53 12.92
C MET A 565 22.30 15.32 13.74
N LYS A 566 22.24 15.26 15.07
CA LYS A 566 23.20 15.92 15.98
C LYS A 566 24.60 15.31 15.87
N LYS A 567 24.72 13.97 15.80
CA LYS A 567 25.99 13.23 15.70
C LYS A 567 26.72 13.52 14.39
N TYR A 568 25.99 13.67 13.29
CA TYR A 568 26.55 13.78 11.93
C TYR A 568 26.40 15.17 11.28
N GLY A 569 25.84 16.16 11.98
CA GLY A 569 25.76 17.55 11.52
C GLY A 569 24.69 17.82 10.44
N ALA A 570 23.61 17.03 10.40
CA ALA A 570 22.56 17.17 9.40
C ALA A 570 21.61 18.34 9.70
N THR A 571 21.21 19.09 8.67
CA THR A 571 20.26 20.22 8.79
C THR A 571 18.85 19.80 8.41
N GLY A 572 17.86 20.22 9.22
CA GLY A 572 16.44 20.01 8.96
C GLY A 572 15.81 21.15 8.15
N TRP A 573 14.95 20.78 7.20
CA TRP A 573 14.25 21.70 6.30
C TRP A 573 12.76 21.34 6.21
N LEU A 574 11.88 22.33 6.11
CA LEU A 574 10.48 22.15 5.73
C LEU A 574 10.29 22.80 4.35
N VAL A 575 9.76 22.06 3.38
CA VAL A 575 9.53 22.54 2.01
C VAL A 575 8.06 22.36 1.65
N ASN A 576 7.38 23.45 1.28
CA ASN A 576 5.99 23.41 0.83
C ASN A 576 5.94 23.11 -0.68
N THR A 577 5.33 21.97 -1.04
CA THR A 577 5.09 21.53 -2.43
C THR A 577 3.60 21.65 -2.84
N GLY A 578 2.80 22.28 -1.98
CA GLY A 578 1.40 22.60 -2.16
C GLY A 578 1.19 24.02 -2.70
N TRP A 579 0.37 24.82 -2.01
CA TRP A 579 -0.14 26.10 -2.50
C TRP A 579 0.53 27.31 -1.86
N CYS A 580 0.44 28.44 -2.55
CA CYS A 580 0.83 29.77 -2.07
C CYS A 580 -0.13 30.84 -2.63
N GLY A 581 -0.18 32.01 -1.99
CA GLY A 581 -1.04 33.15 -2.35
C GLY A 581 -2.53 32.99 -2.01
N GLY A 582 -2.93 31.84 -1.48
CA GLY A 582 -4.31 31.54 -1.09
C GLY A 582 -4.48 30.05 -0.79
N ARG A 583 -5.64 29.68 -0.21
CA ARG A 583 -6.07 28.28 -0.13
C ARG A 583 -6.28 27.70 -1.53
N TYR A 584 -6.33 26.37 -1.67
CA TYR A 584 -6.79 25.73 -2.89
C TYR A 584 -8.08 26.37 -3.45
N GLY A 585 -8.13 26.56 -4.77
CA GLY A 585 -9.22 27.25 -5.47
C GLY A 585 -9.09 28.78 -5.53
N VAL A 586 -8.19 29.39 -4.75
CA VAL A 586 -7.87 30.82 -4.81
C VAL A 586 -6.38 31.04 -5.09
N GLY A 587 -5.51 30.39 -4.30
CA GLY A 587 -4.07 30.38 -4.52
C GLY A 587 -3.64 29.43 -5.63
N SER A 588 -2.37 29.49 -6.00
CA SER A 588 -1.76 28.61 -7.01
C SER A 588 -0.81 27.60 -6.38
N ARG A 589 -0.63 26.44 -7.03
CA ARG A 589 0.37 25.46 -6.59
C ARG A 589 1.77 26.04 -6.85
N ILE A 590 2.68 25.89 -5.89
CA ILE A 590 4.08 26.32 -6.03
C ILE A 590 4.68 25.62 -7.25
N LYS A 591 5.24 26.41 -8.17
CA LYS A 591 5.75 25.89 -9.44
C LYS A 591 6.91 24.92 -9.18
N LEU A 592 6.91 23.75 -9.83
CA LEU A 592 7.96 22.74 -9.68
C LEU A 592 9.38 23.30 -9.93
N PRO A 593 9.63 24.19 -10.93
CA PRO A 593 10.93 24.84 -11.06
C PRO A 593 11.38 25.63 -9.83
N TYR A 594 10.48 26.35 -9.14
CA TYR A 594 10.82 27.06 -7.90
C TYR A 594 11.17 26.07 -6.78
N THR A 595 10.45 24.94 -6.71
CA THR A 595 10.77 23.87 -5.75
C THR A 595 12.15 23.26 -6.05
N ARG A 596 12.47 22.97 -7.32
CA ARG A 596 13.80 22.47 -7.71
C ARG A 596 14.91 23.49 -7.40
N ASN A 597 14.68 24.79 -7.60
CA ASN A 597 15.64 25.84 -7.22
C ASN A 597 15.88 25.89 -5.69
N ILE A 598 14.83 25.74 -4.89
CA ILE A 598 14.92 25.59 -3.43
C ILE A 598 15.77 24.37 -3.04
N ILE A 599 15.48 23.19 -3.62
CA ILE A 599 16.23 21.96 -3.34
C ILE A 599 17.71 22.11 -3.75
N ASN A 600 18.00 22.75 -4.89
CA ASN A 600 19.36 23.05 -5.32
C ASN A 600 20.09 24.00 -4.35
N ALA A 601 19.40 25.01 -3.81
CA ALA A 601 19.96 25.92 -2.81
C ALA A 601 20.19 25.27 -1.42
N ILE A 602 19.42 24.22 -1.09
CA ILE A 602 19.67 23.35 0.06
C ILE A 602 20.92 22.50 -0.19
N HIS A 603 21.02 21.83 -1.35
CA HIS A 603 22.14 20.96 -1.69
C HIS A 603 23.48 21.70 -1.81
N SER A 604 23.49 22.89 -2.40
CA SER A 604 24.70 23.73 -2.52
C SER A 604 25.16 24.34 -1.20
N GLY A 605 24.36 24.25 -0.14
CA GLY A 605 24.64 24.87 1.15
C GLY A 605 24.47 26.39 1.18
N VAL A 606 24.02 27.03 0.09
CA VAL A 606 23.77 28.49 0.03
C VAL A 606 22.79 28.92 1.12
N LEU A 607 21.73 28.14 1.36
CA LEU A 607 20.77 28.43 2.42
C LEU A 607 21.35 28.30 3.84
N LEU A 608 22.51 27.68 4.05
CA LEU A 608 23.12 27.65 5.39
C LEU A 608 23.60 29.04 5.83
N ASN A 609 23.96 29.91 4.87
CA ASN A 609 24.64 31.18 5.07
C ASN A 609 23.81 32.42 4.68
N THR A 610 22.54 32.26 4.29
CA THR A 610 21.65 33.38 3.94
C THR A 610 21.05 34.06 5.17
N GLU A 611 20.54 35.28 5.01
CA GLU A 611 19.74 35.96 6.03
C GLU A 611 18.35 35.33 6.18
N TYR A 612 17.87 35.30 7.42
CA TYR A 612 16.62 34.65 7.82
C TYR A 612 15.71 35.59 8.60
N THR A 613 14.40 35.44 8.39
CA THR A 613 13.35 36.06 9.21
C THR A 613 12.44 34.98 9.79
N LYS A 614 11.70 35.28 10.87
CA LYS A 614 10.82 34.30 11.53
C LYS A 614 9.35 34.56 11.19
N THR A 615 8.61 33.49 10.86
CA THR A 615 7.17 33.58 10.64
C THR A 615 6.42 33.83 11.96
N GLU A 616 5.31 34.59 11.91
CA GLU A 616 4.32 34.60 12.98
C GLU A 616 3.79 33.17 13.24
N VAL A 617 3.30 32.92 14.46
CA VAL A 617 2.67 31.67 14.92
C VAL A 617 3.63 30.45 14.96
N PHE A 618 4.16 30.00 13.82
CA PHE A 618 5.02 28.79 13.76
C PHE A 618 6.51 29.04 14.08
N GLY A 619 6.97 30.30 14.08
CA GLY A 619 8.37 30.63 14.39
C GLY A 619 9.40 30.01 13.43
N LEU A 620 9.00 29.72 12.19
CA LEU A 620 9.86 29.10 11.17
C LEU A 620 10.84 30.10 10.60
N GLU A 621 12.09 29.70 10.39
CA GLU A 621 13.12 30.54 9.78
C GLU A 621 13.03 30.46 8.25
N ILE A 622 12.52 31.54 7.63
CA ILE A 622 12.39 31.69 6.17
C ILE A 622 13.53 32.56 5.60
N PRO A 623 14.14 32.17 4.46
CA PRO A 623 15.21 32.96 3.85
C PRO A 623 14.65 34.24 3.22
N THR A 624 15.44 35.32 3.22
CA THR A 624 15.06 36.59 2.57
C THR A 624 15.10 36.54 1.04
N VAL A 625 15.96 35.68 0.47
CA VAL A 625 16.13 35.49 -0.97
C VAL A 625 16.49 34.03 -1.28
N VAL A 626 16.02 33.52 -2.41
CA VAL A 626 16.45 32.26 -3.03
C VAL A 626 16.56 32.52 -4.53
N GLU A 627 17.70 32.18 -5.14
CA GLU A 627 17.92 32.44 -6.56
C GLU A 627 16.89 31.70 -7.44
N GLY A 628 16.35 32.39 -8.45
CA GLY A 628 15.32 31.83 -9.33
C GLY A 628 13.96 31.58 -8.65
N VAL A 629 13.70 32.18 -7.49
CA VAL A 629 12.40 32.13 -6.78
C VAL A 629 11.96 33.57 -6.43
N PRO A 630 10.72 33.99 -6.73
CA PRO A 630 10.24 35.32 -6.36
C PRO A 630 10.26 35.53 -4.83
N SER A 631 10.91 36.60 -4.36
CA SER A 631 11.01 36.90 -2.91
C SER A 631 9.64 37.15 -2.27
N GLU A 632 8.66 37.62 -3.05
CA GLU A 632 7.27 37.83 -2.65
C GLU A 632 6.55 36.54 -2.19
N ILE A 633 6.98 35.35 -2.62
CA ILE A 633 6.38 34.08 -2.18
C ILE A 633 7.11 33.44 -0.99
N LEU A 634 8.35 33.85 -0.68
CA LEU A 634 9.14 33.28 0.41
C LEU A 634 8.50 33.55 1.78
N ASN A 635 7.97 34.75 1.97
CA ASN A 635 7.03 35.03 3.05
C ASN A 635 5.59 34.87 2.52
N PRO A 636 4.88 33.78 2.84
CA PRO A 636 3.57 33.49 2.24
C PRO A 636 2.52 34.57 2.53
N MET A 637 2.67 35.35 3.61
CA MET A 637 1.78 36.50 3.87
C MET A 637 1.83 37.52 2.72
N ASN A 638 2.99 37.72 2.09
CA ASN A 638 3.16 38.71 1.02
C ASN A 638 2.37 38.34 -0.23
N ALA A 639 2.35 37.05 -0.59
CA ALA A 639 1.63 36.52 -1.76
C ALA A 639 0.09 36.56 -1.66
N TRP A 640 -0.49 36.68 -0.46
CA TRP A 640 -1.96 36.75 -0.30
C TRP A 640 -2.48 38.17 -0.50
N GLU A 641 -3.51 38.37 -1.32
CA GLU A 641 -4.17 39.68 -1.46
C GLU A 641 -4.77 40.16 -0.12
N ASN A 642 -5.51 39.28 0.56
CA ASN A 642 -6.18 39.60 1.83
C ASN A 642 -5.42 39.05 3.04
N LYS A 643 -4.61 39.91 3.67
CA LYS A 643 -3.78 39.58 4.85
C LYS A 643 -4.59 39.11 6.07
N LYS A 644 -5.86 39.53 6.20
CA LYS A 644 -6.75 39.08 7.29
C LYS A 644 -7.14 37.62 7.11
N VAL A 645 -7.54 37.23 5.89
CA VAL A 645 -7.91 35.82 5.58
C VAL A 645 -6.69 34.90 5.65
N TYR A 646 -5.48 35.40 5.30
CA TYR A 646 -4.23 34.70 5.58
C TYR A 646 -4.09 34.40 7.08
N LYS A 647 -4.20 35.41 7.95
CA LYS A 647 -4.03 35.25 9.40
C LYS A 647 -5.08 34.33 10.03
N GLU A 648 -6.34 34.42 9.61
CA GLU A 648 -7.41 33.49 10.02
C GLU A 648 -7.10 32.04 9.58
N THR A 649 -6.53 31.85 8.39
CA THR A 649 -6.13 30.52 7.89
C THR A 649 -4.92 29.97 8.65
N LEU A 650 -3.93 30.81 8.95
CA LEU A 650 -2.73 30.46 9.70
C LEU A 650 -3.09 29.97 11.12
N LEU A 651 -3.95 30.71 11.82
CA LEU A 651 -4.44 30.34 13.15
C LEU A 651 -5.31 29.06 13.11
N LYS A 652 -6.14 28.88 12.07
CA LYS A 652 -6.89 27.61 11.86
C LYS A 652 -5.94 26.42 11.71
N LEU A 653 -4.89 26.54 10.89
CA LEU A 653 -3.93 25.45 10.68
C LEU A 653 -3.14 25.16 11.96
N ALA A 654 -2.67 26.21 12.66
CA ALA A 654 -1.99 26.07 13.95
C ALA A 654 -2.84 25.34 15.00
N GLY A 655 -4.15 25.61 15.04
CA GLY A 655 -5.09 24.88 15.91
C GLY A 655 -5.16 23.39 15.59
N LEU A 656 -5.21 23.03 14.30
CA LEU A 656 -5.19 21.62 13.85
C LEU A 656 -3.87 20.92 14.23
N PHE A 657 -2.74 21.60 14.09
CA PHE A 657 -1.43 21.10 14.53
C PHE A 657 -1.41 20.81 16.05
N LYS A 658 -1.88 21.75 16.89
CA LYS A 658 -1.96 21.53 18.34
C LYS A 658 -2.87 20.35 18.68
N GLN A 659 -4.08 20.30 18.11
CA GLN A 659 -5.05 19.23 18.35
C GLN A 659 -4.50 17.84 17.95
N ASN A 660 -3.80 17.74 16.82
CA ASN A 660 -3.17 16.49 16.40
C ASN A 660 -2.08 16.03 17.40
N PHE A 661 -1.27 16.97 17.90
CA PHE A 661 -0.14 16.63 18.76
C PHE A 661 -0.56 16.13 20.16
N GLU A 662 -1.78 16.42 20.62
CA GLU A 662 -2.34 15.90 21.88
C GLU A 662 -2.24 14.37 21.99
N VAL A 663 -2.34 13.64 20.87
CA VAL A 663 -2.22 12.17 20.80
C VAL A 663 -0.85 11.68 21.30
N PHE A 664 0.23 12.42 21.03
CA PHE A 664 1.60 12.03 21.37
C PHE A 664 2.07 12.56 22.72
N SER A 665 1.36 13.56 23.28
CA SER A 665 1.74 14.31 24.49
C SER A 665 1.93 13.49 25.77
N LYS A 666 1.35 12.27 25.83
CA LYS A 666 1.36 11.41 27.01
C LYS A 666 2.51 10.40 27.07
N TYR A 667 3.25 10.23 25.97
CA TYR A 667 4.32 9.25 25.89
C TYR A 667 5.64 9.80 26.44
N LYS A 668 6.38 8.95 27.17
CA LYS A 668 7.67 9.31 27.78
C LYS A 668 8.82 8.56 27.11
N ILE A 669 9.96 9.23 26.93
CA ILE A 669 11.21 8.60 26.50
C ILE A 669 12.24 8.78 27.60
N GLY A 670 12.78 7.66 28.11
CA GLY A 670 13.71 7.68 29.22
C GLY A 670 13.03 8.04 30.55
N SER A 671 13.81 8.57 31.49
CA SER A 671 13.38 8.82 32.87
C SER A 671 12.71 10.18 33.11
N ASP A 672 12.71 11.10 32.15
CA ASP A 672 12.08 12.42 32.30
C ASP A 672 11.29 12.88 31.05
N ASN A 673 10.53 13.96 31.20
CA ASN A 673 9.63 14.48 30.17
C ASN A 673 10.30 15.52 29.24
N LYS A 674 11.57 15.88 29.45
CA LYS A 674 12.16 17.10 28.87
C LYS A 674 12.10 17.15 27.34
N LEU A 675 12.35 16.02 26.68
CA LEU A 675 12.31 15.93 25.22
C LEU A 675 10.90 16.20 24.67
N THR A 676 9.87 15.67 25.33
CA THR A 676 8.47 15.92 24.94
C THR A 676 8.09 17.38 25.15
N GLU A 677 8.55 18.01 26.23
CA GLU A 677 8.35 19.44 26.51
C GLU A 677 9.07 20.34 25.49
N GLU A 678 10.32 20.02 25.12
CA GLU A 678 11.08 20.73 24.08
C GLU A 678 10.40 20.66 22.71
N ILE A 679 9.91 19.47 22.34
CA ILE A 679 9.17 19.27 21.08
C ILE A 679 7.84 20.05 21.09
N LEU A 680 7.10 20.03 22.20
CA LEU A 680 5.85 20.79 22.36
C LEU A 680 6.09 22.31 22.23
N ALA A 681 7.16 22.82 22.83
CA ALA A 681 7.53 24.24 22.76
C ALA A 681 7.96 24.68 21.34
N ALA A 682 8.35 23.75 20.47
CA ALA A 682 8.69 23.99 19.07
C ALA A 682 7.48 23.94 18.11
N GLY A 683 6.28 23.64 18.62
CA GLY A 683 5.03 23.75 17.87
C GLY A 683 4.55 25.19 17.67
N PRO A 684 3.44 25.40 16.95
CA PRO A 684 2.90 26.74 16.72
C PRO A 684 2.37 27.37 18.00
N ASN A 685 2.67 28.65 18.20
CA ASN A 685 2.15 29.46 19.30
C ASN A 685 0.97 30.32 18.80
N ILE A 686 -0.18 30.25 19.47
CA ILE A 686 -1.48 30.83 19.04
C ILE A 686 -1.87 31.93 20.00
#